data_AF-I0I980-F1
#
_entry.id   AF-I0I980-F1
#
_cell.length_a   1.000
_cell.length_b   1.000
_cell.length_c   1.000
_cell.angle_alpha   90.00
_cell.angle_beta   90.00
_cell.angle_gamma   90.00
#
_symmetry.space_group_name_H-M   'P 1'
#
loop_
_entity.id
_entity.type
_entity.pdbx_description
1 polymer ?
#
loop_
_entity_poly.entity_id
_entity_poly.type
_entity_poly.pdbx_seq_one_letter_code
_entity_poly.pdbx_strand_id
1 'polypeptide(L)'
;MEFGNTFLEVAIILAMATALGFIGQWLRQPLLIMFLATGILAGSSFFGVIKSYEEIELLANIGVAVLLFIVGLKLDLNLIRTVGPVALATGLGQILFTSAIGFVIALALGMSVISAAYVAVALTFSSTIIIVKLLSDKREVDSLHGQIAIGFLIVQDIAAILALVMLTTFGSTVSAEDVLIGEMLLLLVKGIGLLIGVALLMRYVLPGLTRRMAGSSEMLVLFAIAWAVFLGAFSEWLGYTKEVGAFLGGISLASTVYRDAIGSRLTTLRDFLLLFFFIDLGARLDWSTVGAQLGDALIFSLFVLIGNPLIVLIIMGVMGYRRRTSFLAGLTVAQISEFSLIVASLGLGLGHISQETMGLITLVGVVTIFLSTYMILYSGQLYNLLSRPLKIFERRNPYREAAIDTLSFKMPEVDVILIGLGNYGSALAEQLLRRRKTLVGVDFAPDALQKWRARGVQVLYGDIEDPELLGHLPLNQARWVVNSIRARDLNLALIHHLRDARFDGGVAVTALNQEEADLFKAAGADIVFRPFVDAAEQAADALTHAMEFLPDHVNWPITFREVRIRSESAVVGQTLRNLPLRTEIGVSVLAVSRAGRVYYDPGPDFQIFPGDRVVLMGPEEALEDAELILNEPEPHVEEEFTNHFVLAEVRVGETSPLSGHTLAELHFRQKHGVTVVGIRRNGENITTITPSQQIMAGDCLIVVGFADRVKELKMQEPL
;
A
#
# COMPACT_ATOMS: atom_id res chain seq x y z
N MET A 1 47.83 13.72 15.82
CA MET A 1 48.00 14.31 14.48
C MET A 1 46.99 15.44 14.36
N GLU A 2 47.44 16.67 14.12
CA GLU A 2 46.54 17.81 13.88
C GLU A 2 45.94 17.68 12.48
N PHE A 3 44.71 17.18 12.39
CA PHE A 3 43.91 17.31 11.18
C PHE A 3 43.37 18.75 11.12
N GLY A 4 44.22 19.71 10.74
CA GLY A 4 43.84 21.11 10.51
C GLY A 4 43.12 21.34 9.17
N ASN A 5 42.46 20.32 8.62
CA ASN A 5 41.76 20.39 7.34
C ASN A 5 40.36 19.83 7.52
N THR A 6 39.36 20.71 7.61
CA THR A 6 37.93 20.39 7.72
C THR A 6 37.48 19.37 6.67
N PHE A 7 38.06 19.41 5.47
CA PHE A 7 37.75 18.44 4.42
C PHE A 7 38.16 17.01 4.78
N LEU A 8 39.31 16.84 5.44
CA LEU A 8 39.81 15.54 5.88
C LEU A 8 38.99 15.01 7.05
N GLU A 9 38.56 15.89 7.96
CA GLU A 9 37.63 15.54 9.03
C GLU A 9 36.31 15.00 8.49
N VAL A 10 35.68 15.73 7.55
CA VAL A 10 34.47 15.27 6.86
C VAL A 10 34.71 13.95 6.12
N ALA A 11 35.85 13.79 5.44
CA ALA A 11 36.18 12.54 4.75
C ALA A 11 36.30 11.34 5.72
N ILE A 12 36.93 11.53 6.88
CA ILE A 12 37.04 10.49 7.91
C ILE A 12 35.66 10.15 8.48
N ILE A 13 34.83 11.16 8.77
CA ILE A 13 33.47 10.97 9.28
C ILE A 13 32.62 10.18 8.28
N LEU A 14 32.68 10.53 6.99
CA LEU A 14 31.95 9.81 5.93
C LEU A 14 32.47 8.38 5.75
N ALA A 15 33.78 8.17 5.84
CA ALA A 15 34.38 6.83 5.79
C ALA A 15 33.93 5.98 6.99
N MET A 16 33.91 6.55 8.19
CA MET A 16 33.39 5.88 9.39
C MET A 16 31.91 5.56 9.26
N ALA A 17 31.09 6.53 8.82
CA ALA A 17 29.66 6.33 8.60
C ALA A 17 29.38 5.24 7.57
N THR A 18 30.20 5.16 6.51
CA THR A 18 30.09 4.12 5.48
C THR A 18 30.46 2.75 6.03
N ALA A 19 31.56 2.65 6.78
CA ALA A 19 32.01 1.40 7.39
C ALA A 19 31.00 0.88 8.42
N LEU A 20 30.56 1.75 9.33
CA LEU A 20 29.54 1.44 10.33
C LEU A 20 28.19 1.15 9.66
N GLY A 21 27.81 1.89 8.62
CA GLY A 21 26.62 1.62 7.81
C GLY A 21 26.65 0.24 7.16
N PHE A 22 27.79 -0.16 6.59
CA PHE A 22 27.97 -1.50 6.00
C PHE A 22 27.85 -2.61 7.06
N ILE A 23 28.52 -2.44 8.21
CA ILE A 23 28.41 -3.37 9.35
C ILE A 23 26.95 -3.44 9.83
N GLY A 24 26.28 -2.30 9.94
CA GLY A 24 24.88 -2.23 10.33
C GLY A 24 23.99 -2.99 9.36
N GLN A 25 24.09 -2.72 8.06
CA GLN A 25 23.33 -3.46 7.04
C GLN A 25 23.57 -4.96 7.10
N TRP A 26 24.82 -5.39 7.30
CA TRP A 26 25.14 -6.81 7.48
C TRP A 26 24.46 -7.41 8.71
N LEU A 27 24.39 -6.65 9.81
CA LEU A 27 23.67 -6.99 11.03
C LEU A 27 22.16 -6.71 10.96
N ARG A 28 21.62 -6.34 9.79
CA ARG A 28 20.22 -5.94 9.57
C ARG A 28 19.76 -4.75 10.43
N GLN A 29 20.68 -3.83 10.69
CA GLN A 29 20.46 -2.62 11.48
C GLN A 29 20.08 -1.42 10.58
N PRO A 30 19.14 -0.58 11.02
CA PRO A 30 18.81 0.69 10.38
C PRO A 30 20.03 1.61 10.26
N LEU A 31 20.21 2.25 9.09
CA LEU A 31 21.35 3.15 8.84
C LEU A 31 21.39 4.35 9.78
N LEU A 32 20.24 4.91 10.17
CA LEU A 32 20.16 6.06 11.07
C LEU A 32 20.81 5.79 12.43
N ILE A 33 20.67 4.56 12.93
CA ILE A 33 21.32 4.10 14.17
C ILE A 33 22.83 4.09 14.00
N MET A 34 23.33 3.65 12.83
CA MET A 34 24.76 3.63 12.55
C MET A 34 25.34 5.04 12.40
N PHE A 35 24.57 5.99 11.88
CA PHE A 35 24.98 7.40 11.78
C PHE A 35 25.08 8.06 13.15
N LEU A 36 24.12 7.80 14.04
CA LEU A 36 24.18 8.22 15.42
C LEU A 36 25.39 7.61 16.16
N ALA A 37 25.60 6.30 16.00
CA ALA A 37 26.79 5.62 16.53
C ALA A 37 28.10 6.21 15.98
N THR A 38 28.10 6.63 14.71
CA THR A 38 29.24 7.33 14.10
C THR A 38 29.50 8.64 14.82
N GLY A 39 28.47 9.45 15.09
CA GLY A 39 28.60 10.69 15.85
C GLY A 39 29.15 10.47 17.26
N ILE A 40 28.61 9.47 17.98
CA ILE A 40 29.09 9.10 19.32
C ILE A 40 30.57 8.72 19.28
N LEU A 41 30.98 7.86 18.34
CA LEU A 41 32.37 7.38 18.24
C LEU A 41 33.33 8.46 17.73
N ALA A 42 32.89 9.30 16.79
CA ALA A 42 33.71 10.38 16.22
C ALA A 42 33.78 11.61 17.12
N GLY A 43 32.83 11.77 18.04
CA GLY A 43 32.76 12.86 19.01
C GLY A 43 33.93 12.90 20.00
N SER A 44 33.97 13.98 20.78
CA SER A 44 35.05 14.29 21.74
C SER A 44 35.30 13.21 22.79
N SER A 45 34.27 12.44 23.14
CA SER A 45 34.34 11.43 24.22
C SER A 45 35.05 10.13 23.81
N PHE A 46 35.23 9.86 22.52
CA PHE A 46 35.86 8.64 22.02
C PHE A 46 37.08 8.97 21.17
N PHE A 47 36.95 8.98 19.84
CA PHE A 47 38.09 9.20 18.96
C PHE A 47 38.49 10.68 18.85
N GLY A 48 37.60 11.62 19.22
CA GLY A 48 37.87 13.06 19.16
C GLY A 48 38.24 13.52 17.75
N VAL A 49 37.66 12.88 16.73
CA VAL A 49 37.88 13.20 15.32
C VAL A 49 37.20 14.53 14.99
N ILE A 50 36.01 14.76 15.57
CA ILE A 50 35.25 15.97 15.36
C ILE A 50 35.85 17.12 16.17
N LYS A 51 36.36 18.12 15.45
CA LYS A 51 36.90 19.36 16.00
C LYS A 51 36.19 20.58 15.40
N SER A 52 35.79 20.49 14.13
CA SER A 52 35.01 21.47 13.38
C SER A 52 33.50 21.24 13.56
N TYR A 53 33.00 21.44 14.79
CA TYR A 53 31.57 21.26 15.11
C TYR A 53 30.67 22.23 14.34
N GLU A 54 31.13 23.46 14.07
CA GLU A 54 30.34 24.50 13.39
C GLU A 54 29.99 24.11 11.95
N GLU A 55 30.92 23.50 11.20
CA GLU A 55 30.68 23.10 9.82
C GLU A 55 29.72 21.90 9.74
N ILE A 56 29.86 20.93 10.65
CA ILE A 56 28.92 19.80 10.74
C ILE A 56 27.54 20.31 11.13
N GLU A 57 27.46 21.23 12.08
CA GLU A 57 26.22 21.89 12.49
C GLU A 57 25.56 22.63 11.33
N LEU A 58 26.33 23.35 10.50
CA LEU A 58 25.79 24.03 9.32
C LEU A 58 25.17 23.03 8.33
N LEU A 59 25.85 21.91 8.06
CA LEU A 59 25.33 20.86 7.18
C LEU A 59 24.07 20.20 7.77
N ALA A 60 24.07 19.94 9.08
CA ALA A 60 22.90 19.43 9.79
C ALA A 60 21.71 20.41 9.70
N ASN A 61 21.96 21.71 9.91
CA ASN A 61 20.95 22.76 9.82
C ASN A 61 20.34 22.89 8.42
N ILE A 62 21.17 22.82 7.36
CA ILE A 62 20.67 22.78 5.98
C ILE A 62 19.86 21.51 5.75
N GLY A 63 20.29 20.37 6.30
CA GLY A 63 19.56 19.11 6.26
C GLY A 63 18.16 19.20 6.87
N VAL A 64 18.06 19.80 8.06
CA VAL A 64 16.80 20.06 8.75
C VAL A 64 15.93 21.03 7.94
N ALA A 65 16.50 22.09 7.35
CA ALA A 65 15.73 23.00 6.50
C ALA A 65 15.16 22.29 5.25
N VAL A 66 15.98 21.52 4.53
CA VAL A 66 15.53 20.76 3.35
C VAL A 66 14.48 19.71 3.73
N LEU A 67 14.66 19.07 4.88
CA LEU A 67 13.67 18.18 5.46
C LEU A 67 12.32 18.88 5.64
N LEU A 68 12.28 19.99 6.40
CA LEU A 68 11.04 20.67 6.74
C LEU A 68 10.37 21.25 5.52
N PHE A 69 11.17 21.66 4.55
CA PHE A 69 10.69 22.01 3.23
C PHE A 69 9.98 20.84 2.53
N ILE A 70 10.56 19.63 2.53
CA ILE A 70 9.88 18.44 1.96
C ILE A 70 8.59 18.13 2.72
N VAL A 71 8.58 18.26 4.04
CA VAL A 71 7.36 18.08 4.86
C VAL A 71 6.29 19.08 4.42
N GLY A 72 6.63 20.37 4.34
CA GLY A 72 5.72 21.40 3.85
C GLY A 72 5.25 21.16 2.41
N LEU A 73 6.12 20.62 1.55
CA LEU A 73 5.81 20.28 0.16
C LEU A 73 4.83 19.10 0.03
N LYS A 74 4.94 18.13 0.94
CA LYS A 74 4.07 16.94 1.01
C LYS A 74 2.79 17.17 1.80
N LEU A 75 2.56 18.38 2.31
CA LEU A 75 1.36 18.75 3.04
C LEU A 75 0.17 18.74 2.07
N ASP A 76 -0.49 17.59 1.97
CA ASP A 76 -1.71 17.42 1.19
C ASP A 76 -2.92 17.62 2.11
N LEU A 77 -3.51 18.81 2.06
CA LEU A 77 -4.73 19.13 2.82
C LEU A 77 -5.89 18.16 2.49
N ASN A 78 -5.86 17.47 1.35
CA ASN A 78 -6.86 16.46 1.00
C ASN A 78 -6.66 15.14 1.76
N LEU A 79 -5.40 14.75 2.07
CA LEU A 79 -5.10 13.57 2.90
C LEU A 79 -5.58 13.78 4.35
N ILE A 80 -5.39 15.00 4.85
CA ILE A 80 -5.99 15.46 6.13
C ILE A 80 -7.52 15.52 6.04
N ARG A 81 -8.14 15.41 4.85
CA ARG A 81 -9.60 15.44 4.71
C ARG A 81 -10.22 14.04 4.71
N THR A 82 -9.54 13.05 4.12
CA THR A 82 -10.03 11.66 4.00
C THR A 82 -9.84 10.85 5.29
N VAL A 83 -8.71 11.01 5.99
CA VAL A 83 -8.43 10.37 7.31
C VAL A 83 -8.62 11.37 8.48
N GLY A 84 -9.09 12.57 8.13
CA GLY A 84 -8.92 13.81 8.88
C GLY A 84 -9.29 13.87 10.34
N PRO A 85 -10.53 13.51 10.71
CA PRO A 85 -10.94 13.64 12.11
C PRO A 85 -10.11 12.77 13.05
N VAL A 86 -9.60 11.63 12.57
CA VAL A 86 -8.73 10.75 13.38
C VAL A 86 -7.35 11.30 13.48
N ALA A 87 -6.75 11.66 12.35
CA ALA A 87 -5.43 12.26 12.32
C ALA A 87 -5.36 13.49 13.24
N LEU A 88 -6.36 14.36 13.17
CA LEU A 88 -6.45 15.57 13.99
C LEU A 88 -6.68 15.25 15.48
N ALA A 89 -7.68 14.41 15.80
CA ALA A 89 -7.98 14.06 17.19
C ALA A 89 -6.84 13.28 17.86
N THR A 90 -6.19 12.38 17.12
CA THR A 90 -5.06 11.59 17.61
C THR A 90 -3.82 12.46 17.75
N GLY A 91 -3.48 13.31 16.76
CA GLY A 91 -2.31 14.19 16.82
C GLY A 91 -2.40 15.24 17.93
N LEU A 92 -3.47 16.05 17.93
CA LEU A 92 -3.66 17.07 18.95
C LEU A 92 -3.95 16.47 20.34
N GLY A 93 -4.72 15.38 20.38
CA GLY A 93 -5.00 14.67 21.63
C GLY A 93 -3.72 14.09 22.23
N GLN A 94 -2.88 13.44 21.42
CA GLN A 94 -1.60 12.93 21.89
C GLN A 94 -0.70 14.07 22.37
N ILE A 95 -0.55 15.17 21.63
CA ILE A 95 0.26 16.31 22.10
C ILE A 95 -0.23 16.80 23.47
N LEU A 96 -1.54 17.01 23.62
CA LEU A 96 -2.11 17.51 24.86
C LEU A 96 -1.85 16.55 26.03
N PHE A 97 -2.15 15.27 25.88
CA PHE A 97 -1.98 14.29 26.95
C PHE A 97 -0.50 14.02 27.26
N THR A 98 0.35 13.91 26.24
CA THR A 98 1.79 13.71 26.42
C THR A 98 2.45 14.92 27.08
N SER A 99 2.11 16.15 26.68
CA SER A 99 2.57 17.36 27.37
C SER A 99 2.09 17.39 28.82
N ALA A 100 0.81 17.12 29.07
CA ALA A 100 0.27 17.19 30.43
C ALA A 100 0.93 16.16 31.37
N ILE A 101 1.04 14.91 30.93
CA ILE A 101 1.66 13.84 31.74
C ILE A 101 3.16 14.07 31.86
N GLY A 102 3.85 14.41 30.78
CA GLY A 102 5.28 14.72 30.78
C GLY A 102 5.62 15.90 31.70
N PHE A 103 4.78 16.92 31.74
CA PHE A 103 4.93 18.06 32.64
C PHE A 103 4.81 17.65 34.12
N VAL A 104 3.83 16.81 34.45
CA VAL A 104 3.67 16.28 35.81
C VAL A 104 4.87 15.41 36.21
N ILE A 105 5.38 14.57 35.30
CA ILE A 105 6.59 13.77 35.54
C ILE A 105 7.79 14.69 35.78
N ALA A 106 7.99 15.72 34.95
CA ALA A 106 9.10 16.66 35.11
C ALA A 106 9.06 17.43 36.44
N LEU A 107 7.88 17.88 36.87
CA LEU A 107 7.71 18.49 38.19
C LEU A 107 7.98 17.50 39.33
N ALA A 108 7.56 16.24 39.19
CA ALA A 108 7.81 15.20 40.18
C ALA A 108 9.30 14.85 40.32
N LEU A 109 10.07 15.00 39.23
CA LEU A 109 11.53 14.87 39.22
C LEU A 109 12.26 16.13 39.74
N GLY A 110 11.53 17.16 40.17
CA GLY A 110 12.09 18.37 40.79
C GLY A 110 12.52 19.45 39.81
N MET A 111 12.13 19.37 38.54
CA MET A 111 12.45 20.40 37.55
C MET A 111 11.66 21.69 37.82
N SER A 112 12.24 22.84 37.46
CA SER A 112 11.52 24.12 37.51
C SER A 112 10.29 24.10 36.59
N VAL A 113 9.27 24.91 36.87
CA VAL A 113 8.05 24.98 36.04
C VAL A 113 8.37 25.28 34.58
N ILE A 114 9.33 26.19 34.33
CA ILE A 114 9.73 26.54 32.96
C ILE A 114 10.45 25.36 32.30
N SER A 115 11.45 24.78 32.96
CA SER A 115 12.19 23.64 32.41
C SER A 115 11.28 22.42 32.18
N ALA A 116 10.35 22.17 33.09
CA ALA A 116 9.34 21.13 32.97
C ALA A 116 8.43 21.35 31.75
N ALA A 117 8.04 22.60 31.45
CA ALA A 117 7.26 22.92 30.26
C ALA A 117 8.04 22.65 28.97
N TYR A 118 9.33 23.04 28.91
CA TYR A 118 10.19 22.74 27.76
C TYR A 118 10.37 21.24 27.55
N VAL A 119 10.66 20.48 28.61
CA VAL A 119 10.76 19.02 28.53
C VAL A 119 9.43 18.41 28.09
N ALA A 120 8.32 18.82 28.68
CA ALA A 120 7.00 18.31 28.33
C ALA A 120 6.65 18.52 26.85
N VAL A 121 6.92 19.72 26.32
CA VAL A 121 6.71 20.04 24.90
C VAL A 121 7.67 19.23 24.02
N ALA A 122 8.95 19.16 24.39
CA ALA A 122 9.95 18.39 23.65
C ALA A 122 9.58 16.90 23.54
N LEU A 123 8.98 16.30 24.58
CA LEU A 123 8.59 14.88 24.56
C LEU A 123 7.38 14.55 23.66
N THR A 124 6.67 15.56 23.16
CA THR A 124 5.40 15.33 22.43
C THR A 124 5.56 15.04 20.94
N PHE A 125 6.56 15.64 20.31
CA PHE A 125 6.71 15.61 18.86
C PHE A 125 7.43 14.34 18.42
N SER A 126 6.82 13.59 17.51
CA SER A 126 7.38 12.34 16.96
C SER A 126 8.06 12.58 15.61
N SER A 127 9.13 11.82 15.31
CA SER A 127 9.89 12.05 14.08
C SER A 127 9.18 11.52 12.83
N THR A 128 8.66 12.42 11.99
CA THR A 128 7.98 12.06 10.74
C THR A 128 8.88 11.30 9.77
N ILE A 129 10.17 11.67 9.67
CA ILE A 129 11.10 11.02 8.73
C ILE A 129 11.31 9.56 9.06
N ILE A 130 11.67 9.29 10.32
CA ILE A 130 12.05 7.96 10.76
C ILE A 130 10.85 7.04 10.56
N ILE A 131 9.66 7.49 10.96
CA ILE A 131 8.43 6.72 10.82
C ILE A 131 8.08 6.47 9.35
N VAL A 132 8.05 7.51 8.51
CA VAL A 132 7.74 7.37 7.07
C VAL A 132 8.75 6.45 6.40
N LYS A 133 10.03 6.55 6.77
CA LYS A 133 11.09 5.67 6.25
C LYS A 133 10.88 4.22 6.67
N LEU A 134 10.64 3.96 7.96
CA LEU A 134 10.40 2.61 8.48
C LEU A 134 9.14 1.99 7.90
N LEU A 135 8.03 2.74 7.82
CA LEU A 135 6.80 2.27 7.17
C LEU A 135 7.00 2.00 5.69
N SER A 136 7.79 2.82 4.99
CA SER A 136 8.12 2.63 3.57
C SER A 136 8.97 1.38 3.35
N ASP A 137 10.00 1.20 4.17
CA ASP A 137 10.87 0.02 4.14
C ASP A 137 10.08 -1.26 4.44
N LYS A 138 9.04 -1.16 5.28
CA LYS A 138 8.10 -2.25 5.61
C LYS A 138 6.92 -2.37 4.62
N ARG A 139 6.80 -1.46 3.64
CA ARG A 139 5.69 -1.37 2.67
C ARG A 139 4.30 -1.19 3.29
N GLU A 140 4.23 -0.53 4.44
CA GLU A 140 3.01 -0.28 5.20
C GLU A 140 2.50 1.17 5.07
N VAL A 141 3.14 2.02 4.25
CA VAL A 141 2.73 3.44 4.05
C VAL A 141 1.27 3.56 3.65
N ASP A 142 0.80 2.70 2.75
CA ASP A 142 -0.56 2.74 2.20
C ASP A 142 -1.59 1.98 3.05
N SER A 143 -1.16 1.37 4.16
CA SER A 143 -2.07 0.70 5.10
C SER A 143 -2.89 1.70 5.91
N LEU A 144 -4.02 1.28 6.50
CA LEU A 144 -4.85 2.18 7.31
C LEU A 144 -4.08 2.78 8.50
N HIS A 145 -3.30 1.97 9.25
CA HIS A 145 -2.50 2.49 10.35
C HIS A 145 -1.38 3.40 9.85
N GLY A 146 -0.76 3.09 8.70
CA GLY A 146 0.25 3.93 8.06
C GLY A 146 -0.29 5.29 7.63
N GLN A 147 -1.44 5.33 6.95
CA GLN A 147 -2.11 6.57 6.56
C GLN A 147 -2.57 7.39 7.77
N ILE A 148 -3.09 6.76 8.82
CA ILE A 148 -3.43 7.44 10.08
C ILE A 148 -2.18 8.01 10.74
N ALA A 149 -1.10 7.23 10.81
CA ALA A 149 0.18 7.64 11.39
C ALA A 149 0.75 8.87 10.67
N ILE A 150 0.89 8.79 9.36
CA ILE A 150 1.33 9.91 8.52
C ILE A 150 0.41 11.11 8.70
N GLY A 151 -0.90 10.89 8.75
CA GLY A 151 -1.89 11.94 8.95
C GLY A 151 -1.69 12.71 10.26
N PHE A 152 -1.56 12.02 11.40
CA PHE A 152 -1.36 12.73 12.67
C PHE A 152 0.06 13.29 12.81
N LEU A 153 1.08 12.70 12.17
CA LEU A 153 2.44 13.23 12.15
C LEU A 153 2.48 14.60 11.47
N ILE A 154 1.76 14.76 10.36
CA ILE A 154 1.61 16.07 9.70
C ILE A 154 0.94 17.08 10.64
N VAL A 155 -0.09 16.66 11.39
CA VAL A 155 -0.75 17.52 12.39
C VAL A 155 0.22 17.90 13.52
N GLN A 156 1.04 16.95 13.96
CA GLN A 156 2.06 17.18 14.99
C GLN A 156 3.14 18.15 14.52
N ASP A 157 3.63 18.01 13.28
CA ASP A 157 4.64 18.91 12.71
C ASP A 157 4.11 20.35 12.63
N ILE A 158 2.85 20.54 12.21
CA ILE A 158 2.19 21.86 12.22
C ILE A 158 2.10 22.40 13.65
N ALA A 159 1.68 21.58 14.61
CA ALA A 159 1.57 21.97 16.01
C ALA A 159 2.95 22.29 16.62
N ALA A 160 4.01 21.58 16.24
CA ALA A 160 5.38 21.81 16.67
C ALA A 160 5.89 23.17 16.21
N ILE A 161 5.63 23.52 14.95
CA ILE A 161 5.99 24.81 14.38
C ILE A 161 5.22 25.94 15.09
N LEU A 162 3.92 25.76 15.33
CA LEU A 162 3.15 26.73 16.11
C LEU A 162 3.67 26.86 17.56
N ALA A 163 4.05 25.75 18.20
CA ALA A 163 4.63 25.75 19.52
C ALA A 163 5.99 26.47 19.54
N LEU A 164 6.85 26.26 18.54
CA LEU A 164 8.11 26.98 18.38
C LEU A 164 7.89 28.48 18.22
N VAL A 165 6.96 28.90 17.35
CA VAL A 165 6.60 30.31 17.17
C VAL A 165 6.08 30.94 18.47
N MET A 166 5.25 30.21 19.22
CA MET A 166 4.77 30.66 20.52
C MET A 166 5.93 30.77 21.52
N LEU A 167 6.78 29.75 21.62
CA LEU A 167 7.92 29.72 22.54
C LEU A 167 8.97 30.78 22.23
N THR A 168 9.24 31.10 20.97
CA THR A 168 10.14 32.21 20.62
C THR A 168 9.53 33.55 21.03
N THR A 169 8.22 33.73 20.79
CA THR A 169 7.50 34.98 21.10
C THR A 169 7.39 35.22 22.60
N PHE A 170 7.09 34.19 23.40
CA PHE A 170 7.04 34.28 24.86
C PHE A 170 8.45 34.23 25.47
N GLY A 171 9.37 33.50 24.86
CA GLY A 171 10.73 33.30 25.31
C GLY A 171 11.55 34.59 25.41
N SER A 172 11.43 35.43 24.40
CA SER A 172 12.12 36.73 24.37
C SER A 172 11.59 37.73 25.41
N THR A 173 10.41 37.49 26.01
CA THR A 173 9.80 38.42 26.98
C THR A 173 10.24 38.20 28.41
N VAL A 174 10.77 37.02 28.76
CA VAL A 174 11.17 36.69 30.14
C VAL A 174 12.55 37.27 30.48
N SER A 175 13.40 37.48 29.48
CA SER A 175 14.79 37.95 29.68
C SER A 175 14.91 39.48 29.84
N ALA A 176 13.80 40.23 29.74
CA ALA A 176 13.83 41.68 29.89
C ALA A 176 12.56 42.18 30.58
N GLU A 177 12.71 42.55 31.86
CA GLU A 177 11.65 43.13 32.71
C GLU A 177 11.02 44.42 32.14
N ASP A 178 11.57 44.98 31.05
CA ASP A 178 11.12 46.21 30.38
C ASP A 178 10.67 46.04 28.91
N VAL A 179 10.46 44.80 28.42
CA VAL A 179 9.99 44.61 27.04
C VAL A 179 8.49 44.91 26.91
N LEU A 180 8.23 46.08 26.33
CA LEU A 180 6.93 46.61 25.93
C LEU A 180 6.12 45.57 25.14
N ILE A 181 4.82 45.51 25.42
CA ILE A 181 3.76 44.89 24.59
C ILE A 181 3.96 45.18 23.08
N GLY A 182 4.62 46.29 22.74
CA GLY A 182 5.03 46.67 21.38
C GLY A 182 5.95 45.68 20.67
N GLU A 183 6.90 45.00 21.34
CA GLU A 183 7.78 44.03 20.67
C GLU A 183 7.04 42.74 20.34
N MET A 184 6.16 42.25 21.23
CA MET A 184 5.29 41.11 20.97
C MET A 184 4.34 41.40 19.80
N LEU A 185 3.78 42.61 19.76
CA LEU A 185 2.92 43.06 18.68
C LEU A 185 3.70 43.21 17.36
N LEU A 186 4.95 43.68 17.41
CA LEU A 186 5.84 43.76 16.25
C LEU A 186 6.20 42.38 15.70
N LEU A 187 6.52 41.41 16.57
CA LEU A 187 6.75 40.03 16.16
C LEU A 187 5.50 39.47 15.48
N LEU A 188 4.32 39.56 16.11
CA LEU A 188 3.06 39.13 15.50
C LEU A 188 2.81 39.76 14.12
N VAL A 189 3.06 41.07 13.97
CA VAL A 189 2.93 41.77 12.69
C VAL A 189 3.95 41.25 11.67
N LYS A 190 5.20 41.01 12.06
CA LYS A 190 6.23 40.39 11.19
C LYS A 190 5.81 38.99 10.75
N GLY A 191 5.27 38.17 11.63
CA GLY A 191 4.79 36.82 11.32
C GLY A 191 3.59 36.82 10.37
N ILE A 192 2.59 37.64 10.63
CA ILE A 192 1.44 37.82 9.71
C ILE A 192 1.94 38.37 8.37
N GLY A 193 2.87 39.31 8.38
CA GLY A 193 3.52 39.86 7.19
C GLY A 193 4.25 38.78 6.37
N LEU A 194 4.99 37.88 7.04
CA LEU A 194 5.66 36.74 6.41
C LEU A 194 4.63 35.80 5.75
N LEU A 195 3.56 35.42 6.48
CA LEU A 195 2.50 34.56 5.95
C LEU A 195 1.80 35.18 4.73
N ILE A 196 1.43 36.45 4.82
CA ILE A 196 0.81 37.18 3.70
C ILE A 196 1.79 37.27 2.53
N GLY A 197 3.06 37.61 2.78
CA GLY A 197 4.10 37.69 1.75
C GLY A 197 4.26 36.37 1.01
N VAL A 198 4.40 35.26 1.74
CA VAL A 198 4.49 33.91 1.17
C VAL A 198 3.22 33.54 0.41
N ALA A 199 2.02 33.86 0.93
CA ALA A 199 0.75 33.59 0.26
C ALA A 199 0.59 34.39 -1.04
N LEU A 200 1.02 35.65 -1.07
CA LEU A 200 1.03 36.47 -2.28
C LEU A 200 2.02 35.91 -3.31
N LEU A 201 3.22 35.53 -2.89
CA LEU A 201 4.20 34.90 -3.77
C LEU A 201 3.69 33.58 -4.33
N MET A 202 3.07 32.74 -3.50
CA MET A 202 2.41 31.49 -3.91
C MET A 202 1.34 31.73 -4.98
N ARG A 203 0.54 32.78 -4.84
CA ARG A 203 -0.56 33.07 -5.77
C ARG A 203 -0.09 33.71 -7.08
N TYR A 204 0.87 34.62 -7.03
CA TYR A 204 1.20 35.49 -8.18
C TYR A 204 2.57 35.22 -8.82
N VAL A 205 3.57 34.79 -8.05
CA VAL A 205 4.97 34.71 -8.53
C VAL A 205 5.42 33.27 -8.76
N LEU A 206 5.23 32.39 -7.77
CA LEU A 206 5.73 31.02 -7.79
C LEU A 206 5.19 30.17 -8.96
N PRO A 207 3.92 30.26 -9.39
CA PRO A 207 3.42 29.48 -10.53
C PRO A 207 4.13 29.82 -11.84
N GLY A 208 4.48 31.10 -12.04
CA GLY A 208 5.21 31.56 -13.22
C GLY A 208 6.71 31.24 -13.13
N LEU A 209 7.31 31.42 -11.96
CA LEU A 209 8.73 31.18 -11.74
C LEU A 209 9.06 29.68 -11.84
N THR A 210 8.31 28.82 -11.15
CA THR A 210 8.50 27.37 -11.21
C THR A 210 8.35 26.82 -12.62
N ARG A 211 7.37 27.30 -13.39
CA ARG A 211 7.20 26.93 -14.80
C ARG A 211 8.42 27.26 -15.66
N ARG A 212 9.07 28.41 -15.42
CA ARG A 212 10.30 28.79 -16.12
C ARG A 212 11.51 27.96 -15.67
N MET A 213 11.61 27.68 -14.37
CA MET A 213 12.70 26.85 -13.82
C MET A 213 12.57 25.37 -14.18
N ALA A 214 11.35 24.89 -14.46
CA ALA A 214 11.07 23.52 -14.86
C ALA A 214 11.59 23.13 -16.26
N GLY A 215 12.24 24.05 -16.98
CA GLY A 215 12.92 23.76 -18.24
C GLY A 215 14.06 22.74 -18.10
N SER A 216 14.68 22.64 -16.91
CA SER A 216 15.56 21.53 -16.54
C SER A 216 15.28 21.07 -15.12
N SER A 217 15.51 19.78 -14.88
CA SER A 217 15.22 19.17 -13.59
C SER A 217 16.21 19.62 -12.50
N GLU A 218 17.43 19.94 -12.90
CA GLU A 218 18.52 20.43 -12.06
C GLU A 218 18.23 21.86 -11.58
N MET A 219 17.75 22.72 -12.48
CA MET A 219 17.40 24.10 -12.15
C MET A 219 16.21 24.16 -11.18
N LEU A 220 15.24 23.27 -11.38
CA LEU A 220 14.09 23.15 -10.49
C LEU A 220 14.50 22.73 -9.06
N VAL A 221 15.43 21.77 -8.94
CA VAL A 221 15.97 21.34 -7.64
C VAL A 221 16.80 22.45 -6.99
N LEU A 222 17.70 23.09 -7.74
CA LEU A 222 18.52 24.20 -7.24
C LEU A 222 17.63 25.35 -6.74
N PHE A 223 16.59 25.70 -7.51
CA PHE A 223 15.59 26.68 -7.10
C PHE A 223 14.89 26.28 -5.80
N ALA A 224 14.45 25.03 -5.68
CA ALA A 224 13.75 24.57 -4.49
C ALA A 224 14.65 24.63 -3.23
N ILE A 225 15.92 24.20 -3.33
CA ILE A 225 16.88 24.28 -2.22
C ILE A 225 17.16 25.75 -1.86
N ALA A 226 17.45 26.58 -2.87
CA ALA A 226 17.70 28.00 -2.66
C ALA A 226 16.51 28.68 -2.01
N TRP A 227 15.28 28.33 -2.41
CA TRP A 227 14.04 28.85 -1.84
C TRP A 227 13.83 28.42 -0.39
N ALA A 228 14.10 27.14 -0.08
CA ALA A 228 14.03 26.61 1.28
C ALA A 228 15.00 27.34 2.23
N VAL A 229 16.27 27.43 1.84
CA VAL A 229 17.32 28.09 2.63
C VAL A 229 17.06 29.60 2.72
N PHE A 230 16.64 30.24 1.63
CA PHE A 230 16.30 31.67 1.61
C PHE A 230 15.18 32.00 2.58
N LEU A 231 14.05 31.27 2.55
CA LEU A 231 12.95 31.52 3.48
C LEU A 231 13.32 31.16 4.92
N GLY A 232 14.13 30.13 5.14
CA GLY A 232 14.69 29.82 6.46
C GLY A 232 15.50 30.99 7.03
N ALA A 233 16.47 31.48 6.27
CA ALA A 233 17.30 32.63 6.66
C ALA A 233 16.47 33.92 6.82
N PHE A 234 15.49 34.15 5.95
CA PHE A 234 14.60 35.31 6.05
C PHE A 234 13.70 35.26 7.28
N SER A 235 13.20 34.06 7.64
CA SER A 235 12.44 33.81 8.86
C SER A 235 13.28 34.09 10.11
N GLU A 236 14.53 33.61 10.13
CA GLU A 236 15.50 33.87 11.20
C GLU A 236 15.79 35.36 11.35
N TRP A 237 16.00 36.06 10.25
CA TRP A 237 16.19 37.52 10.25
C TRP A 237 14.97 38.29 10.81
N LEU A 238 13.75 37.75 10.67
CA LEU A 238 12.55 38.33 11.26
C LEU A 238 12.41 38.03 12.77
N GLY A 239 13.23 37.15 13.34
CA GLY A 239 13.20 36.73 14.74
C GLY A 239 12.46 35.43 15.00
N TYR A 240 12.16 34.66 13.96
CA TYR A 240 11.62 33.29 14.06
C TYR A 240 12.73 32.25 13.90
N THR A 241 12.41 30.96 13.99
CA THR A 241 13.41 29.93 13.71
C THR A 241 13.54 29.67 12.20
N LYS A 242 14.70 29.18 11.76
CA LYS A 242 14.98 28.82 10.36
C LYS A 242 14.05 27.70 9.85
N GLU A 243 13.59 26.84 10.76
CA GLU A 243 12.68 25.73 10.52
C GLU A 243 11.30 26.21 10.04
N VAL A 244 10.76 27.25 10.68
CA VAL A 244 9.48 27.87 10.31
C VAL A 244 9.53 28.36 8.86
N GLY A 245 10.59 29.07 8.49
CA GLY A 245 10.78 29.60 7.14
C GLY A 245 10.92 28.50 6.09
N ALA A 246 11.72 27.47 6.36
CA ALA A 246 11.92 26.35 5.44
C ALA A 246 10.62 25.57 5.21
N PHE A 247 9.83 25.33 6.25
CA PHE A 247 8.52 24.70 6.16
C PHE A 247 7.52 25.52 5.34
N LEU A 248 7.44 26.85 5.58
CA LEU A 248 6.60 27.75 4.78
C LEU A 248 7.04 27.77 3.31
N GLY A 249 8.33 27.64 3.03
CA GLY A 249 8.85 27.46 1.68
C GLY A 249 8.32 26.20 1.01
N GLY A 250 8.26 25.09 1.73
CA GLY A 250 7.66 23.85 1.25
C GLY A 250 6.19 24.02 0.89
N ILE A 251 5.40 24.57 1.83
CA ILE A 251 3.97 24.86 1.63
C ILE A 251 3.77 25.74 0.39
N SER A 252 4.62 26.75 0.19
CA SER A 252 4.52 27.68 -0.93
C SER A 252 4.62 27.01 -2.31
N LEU A 253 5.28 25.85 -2.41
CA LEU A 253 5.41 25.06 -3.63
C LEU A 253 4.48 23.84 -3.69
N ALA A 254 3.84 23.45 -2.57
CA ALA A 254 2.97 22.28 -2.47
C ALA A 254 1.74 22.35 -3.41
N SER A 255 1.29 23.57 -3.75
CA SER A 255 0.16 23.81 -4.67
C SER A 255 0.55 23.78 -6.15
N THR A 256 1.85 23.64 -6.47
CA THR A 256 2.34 23.62 -7.86
C THR A 256 2.33 22.20 -8.43
N VAL A 257 2.21 22.09 -9.76
CA VAL A 257 2.24 20.79 -10.49
C VAL A 257 3.60 20.09 -10.35
N TYR A 258 4.65 20.83 -9.97
CA TYR A 258 6.02 20.32 -9.87
C TYR A 258 6.38 19.74 -8.49
N ARG A 259 5.44 19.71 -7.54
CA ARG A 259 5.69 19.26 -6.17
C ARG A 259 6.31 17.86 -6.09
N ASP A 260 5.84 16.91 -6.88
CA ASP A 260 6.32 15.52 -6.83
C ASP A 260 7.72 15.37 -7.45
N ALA A 261 8.00 16.14 -8.51
CA ALA A 261 9.32 16.20 -9.15
C ALA A 261 10.37 16.82 -8.21
N ILE A 262 9.99 17.87 -7.47
CA ILE A 262 10.85 18.48 -6.45
C ILE A 262 11.04 17.49 -5.29
N GLY A 263 9.95 16.95 -4.76
CA GLY A 263 9.97 16.07 -3.58
C GLY A 263 10.79 14.80 -3.79
N SER A 264 10.62 14.12 -4.93
CA SER A 264 11.37 12.90 -5.24
C SER A 264 12.88 13.12 -5.27
N ARG A 265 13.34 14.25 -5.80
CA ARG A 265 14.78 14.56 -5.91
C ARG A 265 15.38 15.10 -4.61
N LEU A 266 14.64 15.96 -3.90
CA LEU A 266 15.08 16.46 -2.60
C LEU A 266 15.13 15.36 -1.53
N THR A 267 14.38 14.27 -1.70
CA THR A 267 14.44 13.11 -0.79
C THR A 267 15.86 12.55 -0.68
N THR A 268 16.57 12.37 -1.80
CA THR A 268 17.96 11.88 -1.80
C THR A 268 18.92 12.87 -1.12
N LEU A 269 18.74 14.17 -1.39
CA LEU A 269 19.57 15.20 -0.77
C LEU A 269 19.34 15.29 0.73
N ARG A 270 18.07 15.24 1.16
CA ARG A 270 17.67 15.18 2.56
C ARG A 270 18.32 13.98 3.25
N ASP A 271 18.23 12.78 2.66
CA ASP A 271 18.79 11.57 3.27
C ASP A 271 20.30 11.68 3.47
N PHE A 272 21.02 12.30 2.53
CA PHE A 272 22.43 12.62 2.68
C PHE A 272 22.69 13.66 3.77
N LEU A 273 21.91 14.75 3.82
CA LEU A 273 22.13 15.79 4.84
C LEU A 273 21.74 15.35 6.25
N LEU A 274 20.75 14.46 6.38
CA LEU A 274 20.34 13.87 7.66
C LEU A 274 21.44 13.06 8.32
N LEU A 275 22.37 12.50 7.54
CA LEU A 275 23.59 11.88 8.06
C LEU A 275 24.31 12.82 9.03
N PHE A 276 24.53 14.07 8.62
CA PHE A 276 25.23 15.07 9.42
C PHE A 276 24.44 15.48 10.65
N PHE A 277 23.11 15.52 10.57
CA PHE A 277 22.25 15.75 11.73
C PHE A 277 22.40 14.67 12.81
N PHE A 278 22.32 13.39 12.43
CA PHE A 278 22.49 12.29 13.41
C PHE A 278 23.92 12.20 13.95
N ILE A 279 24.92 12.56 13.14
CA ILE A 279 26.31 12.64 13.57
C ILE A 279 26.51 13.80 14.56
N ASP A 280 26.00 14.99 14.25
CA ASP A 280 26.03 16.16 15.17
C ASP A 280 25.34 15.81 16.49
N LEU A 281 24.18 15.17 16.43
CA LEU A 281 23.45 14.71 17.61
C LEU A 281 24.28 13.74 18.47
N GLY A 282 24.91 12.75 17.83
CA GLY A 282 25.76 11.79 18.52
C GLY A 282 27.02 12.43 19.11
N ALA A 283 27.57 13.43 18.42
CA ALA A 283 28.80 14.11 18.83
C ALA A 283 28.59 15.08 20.00
N ARG A 284 27.38 15.65 20.15
CA ARG A 284 27.00 16.53 21.28
C ARG A 284 26.73 15.79 22.59
N LEU A 285 26.60 14.47 22.57
CA LEU A 285 26.42 13.67 23.78
C LEU A 285 27.69 13.68 24.64
N ASP A 286 27.65 14.46 25.71
CA ASP A 286 28.69 14.49 26.73
C ASP A 286 28.47 13.38 27.77
N TRP A 287 29.27 12.32 27.69
CA TRP A 287 29.19 11.16 28.59
C TRP A 287 29.49 11.49 30.05
N SER A 288 30.14 12.63 30.34
CA SER A 288 30.39 13.06 31.71
C SER A 288 29.13 13.51 32.44
N THR A 289 28.15 14.05 31.70
CA THR A 289 26.87 14.55 32.26
C THR A 289 25.74 13.52 32.19
N VAL A 290 25.84 12.56 31.27
CA VAL A 290 24.88 11.45 31.09
C VAL A 290 24.69 10.61 32.35
N GLY A 291 25.76 10.39 33.14
CA GLY A 291 25.71 9.58 34.35
C GLY A 291 24.73 10.07 35.41
N ALA A 292 24.63 11.39 35.60
CA ALA A 292 23.78 12.00 36.62
C ALA A 292 22.29 11.99 36.24
N GLN A 293 21.97 12.05 34.94
CA GLN A 293 20.60 12.16 34.43
C GLN A 293 20.04 10.84 33.88
N LEU A 294 20.82 9.77 33.94
CA LEU A 294 20.46 8.46 33.40
C LEU A 294 19.13 7.93 33.97
N GLY A 295 18.86 8.22 35.26
CA GLY A 295 17.59 7.87 35.91
C GLY A 295 16.40 8.60 35.30
N ASP A 296 16.48 9.93 35.21
CA ASP A 296 15.42 10.78 34.65
C ASP A 296 15.18 10.47 33.17
N ALA A 297 16.27 10.27 32.42
CA ALA A 297 16.23 9.90 31.01
C ALA A 297 15.55 8.56 30.80
N LEU A 298 15.78 7.57 31.67
CA LEU A 298 15.12 6.28 31.60
C LEU A 298 13.61 6.40 31.86
N ILE A 299 13.21 7.21 32.85
CA ILE A 299 11.80 7.46 33.16
C ILE A 299 11.08 8.11 31.97
N PHE A 300 11.65 9.18 31.43
CA PHE A 300 11.07 9.85 30.26
C PHE A 300 11.09 8.97 29.01
N SER A 301 12.16 8.20 28.79
CA SER A 301 12.23 7.26 27.66
C SER A 301 11.16 6.17 27.77
N LEU A 302 10.95 5.62 28.98
CA LEU A 302 9.90 4.64 29.22
C LEU A 302 8.50 5.23 29.01
N PHE A 303 8.29 6.47 29.47
CA PHE A 303 7.06 7.20 29.23
C PHE A 303 6.82 7.43 27.73
N VAL A 304 7.83 7.81 26.96
CA VAL A 304 7.68 7.98 25.50
C VAL A 304 7.44 6.62 24.81
N LEU A 305 8.21 5.59 25.16
CA LEU A 305 8.13 4.27 24.51
C LEU A 305 6.83 3.52 24.82
N ILE A 306 6.23 3.73 25.99
CA ILE A 306 5.02 3.01 26.42
C ILE A 306 3.80 3.95 26.49
N GLY A 307 3.98 5.12 27.10
CA GLY A 307 2.92 6.10 27.32
C GLY A 307 2.37 6.67 26.02
N ASN A 308 3.21 7.10 25.08
CA ASN A 308 2.71 7.64 23.80
C ASN A 308 1.90 6.60 23.00
N PRO A 309 2.38 5.36 22.79
CA PRO A 309 1.58 4.33 22.14
C PRO A 309 0.27 4.04 22.87
N LEU A 310 0.27 4.05 24.21
CA LEU A 310 -0.93 3.83 25.01
C LEU A 310 -1.95 4.96 24.85
N ILE A 311 -1.49 6.22 24.83
CA ILE A 311 -2.34 7.39 24.59
C ILE A 311 -3.01 7.27 23.23
N VAL A 312 -2.26 6.96 22.17
CA VAL A 312 -2.81 6.78 20.82
C VAL A 312 -3.77 5.59 20.76
N LEU A 313 -3.42 4.46 21.38
CA LEU A 313 -4.29 3.28 21.47
C LEU A 313 -5.64 3.62 22.09
N ILE A 314 -5.65 4.39 23.18
CA ILE A 314 -6.86 4.82 23.88
C ILE A 314 -7.69 5.76 22.99
N ILE A 315 -7.06 6.79 22.40
CA ILE A 315 -7.77 7.77 21.55
C ILE A 315 -8.42 7.05 20.36
N MET A 316 -7.67 6.23 19.64
CA MET A 316 -8.18 5.51 18.47
C MET A 316 -9.24 4.45 18.83
N GLY A 317 -9.09 3.77 19.98
CA GLY A 317 -10.10 2.85 20.51
C GLY A 317 -11.43 3.55 20.84
N VAL A 318 -11.37 4.75 21.44
CA VAL A 318 -12.56 5.59 21.69
C VAL A 318 -13.21 6.02 20.36
N MET A 319 -12.41 6.27 19.33
CA MET A 319 -12.89 6.60 17.97
C MET A 319 -13.40 5.39 17.16
N GLY A 320 -13.30 4.17 17.70
CA GLY A 320 -13.89 2.97 17.12
C GLY A 320 -13.01 2.22 16.12
N TYR A 321 -11.68 2.40 16.19
CA TYR A 321 -10.71 1.58 15.45
C TYR A 321 -10.40 0.27 16.18
N ARG A 322 -9.97 -0.76 15.44
CA ARG A 322 -9.53 -2.02 16.03
C ARG A 322 -8.24 -1.79 16.81
N ARG A 323 -8.04 -2.66 17.79
CA ARG A 323 -6.88 -2.67 18.67
C ARG A 323 -5.57 -2.88 17.91
N ARG A 324 -5.55 -3.74 16.88
CA ARG A 324 -4.37 -3.97 16.03
C ARG A 324 -3.97 -2.69 15.31
N THR A 325 -4.89 -2.09 14.55
CA THR A 325 -4.69 -0.81 13.85
C THR A 325 -4.21 0.28 14.80
N SER A 326 -4.86 0.40 15.96
CA SER A 326 -4.56 1.41 16.98
C SER A 326 -3.20 1.19 17.64
N PHE A 327 -2.81 -0.07 17.88
CA PHE A 327 -1.51 -0.43 18.44
C PHE A 327 -0.38 -0.17 17.44
N LEU A 328 -0.53 -0.60 16.19
CA LEU A 328 0.46 -0.39 15.14
C LEU A 328 0.66 1.11 14.88
N ALA A 329 -0.43 1.89 14.81
CA ALA A 329 -0.35 3.34 14.74
C ALA A 329 0.29 3.95 16.00
N GLY A 330 -0.07 3.47 17.20
CA GLY A 330 0.53 3.95 18.45
C GLY A 330 2.03 3.71 18.55
N LEU A 331 2.55 2.58 18.08
CA LEU A 331 3.99 2.31 18.10
C LEU A 331 4.80 3.31 17.27
N THR A 332 4.17 3.94 16.26
CA THR A 332 4.87 4.96 15.46
C THR A 332 5.20 6.22 16.27
N VAL A 333 4.43 6.57 17.32
CA VAL A 333 4.72 7.74 18.19
C VAL A 333 5.61 7.42 19.39
N ALA A 334 6.21 6.23 19.44
CA ALA A 334 7.04 5.77 20.54
C ALA A 334 8.43 6.45 20.61
N GLN A 335 8.63 7.58 19.92
CA GLN A 335 9.87 8.33 19.89
C GLN A 335 9.64 9.82 19.78
N ILE A 336 10.64 10.57 20.21
CA ILE A 336 10.70 12.02 20.02
C ILE A 336 11.39 12.38 18.69
N SER A 337 11.37 13.65 18.33
CA SER A 337 11.78 14.17 17.01
C SER A 337 13.01 15.06 17.07
N GLU A 338 13.58 15.35 15.91
CA GLU A 338 14.41 16.53 15.64
C GLU A 338 13.81 17.83 16.21
N PHE A 339 12.48 18.02 16.16
CA PHE A 339 11.80 19.18 16.73
C PHE A 339 12.01 19.31 18.24
N SER A 340 12.10 18.19 18.95
CA SER A 340 12.34 18.16 20.39
C SER A 340 13.68 18.79 20.76
N LEU A 341 14.70 18.57 19.92
CA LEU A 341 16.04 19.14 20.09
C LEU A 341 16.07 20.61 19.69
N ILE A 342 15.30 21.01 18.68
CA ILE A 342 15.17 22.42 18.30
C ILE A 342 14.52 23.21 19.45
N VAL A 343 13.43 22.69 20.03
CA VAL A 343 12.77 23.29 21.19
C VAL A 343 13.73 23.39 22.39
N ALA A 344 14.53 22.35 22.64
CA ALA A 344 15.51 22.35 23.71
C ALA A 344 16.65 23.35 23.46
N SER A 345 17.22 23.37 22.26
CA SER A 345 18.26 24.32 21.85
C SER A 345 17.78 25.76 21.97
N LEU A 346 16.54 26.04 21.54
CA LEU A 346 15.91 27.34 21.73
C LEU A 346 15.77 27.69 23.22
N GLY A 347 15.28 26.76 24.04
CA GLY A 347 15.16 26.96 25.49
C GLY A 347 16.52 27.25 26.15
N LEU A 348 17.58 26.60 25.67
CA LEU A 348 18.94 26.80 26.17
C LEU A 348 19.47 28.17 25.75
N GLY A 349 19.26 28.55 24.49
CA GLY A 349 19.65 29.87 23.96
C GLY A 349 18.93 31.04 24.65
N LEU A 350 17.68 30.82 25.09
CA LEU A 350 16.91 31.78 25.88
C LEU A 350 17.25 31.77 27.38
N GLY A 351 18.07 30.81 27.84
CA GLY A 351 18.40 30.64 29.26
C GLY A 351 17.29 30.01 30.11
N HIS A 352 16.24 29.47 29.49
CA HIS A 352 15.10 28.83 30.16
C HIS A 352 15.38 27.39 30.62
N ILE A 353 16.32 26.72 29.98
CA ILE A 353 16.77 25.38 30.36
C ILE A 353 18.29 25.35 30.53
N SER A 354 18.77 24.45 31.39
CA SER A 354 20.20 24.21 31.59
C SER A 354 20.79 23.29 30.51
N GLN A 355 22.11 23.28 30.39
CA GLN A 355 22.83 22.28 29.58
C GLN A 355 22.50 20.85 30.02
N GLU A 356 22.25 20.66 31.32
CA GLU A 356 21.78 19.39 31.87
C GLU A 356 20.44 18.98 31.26
N THR A 357 19.47 19.88 31.18
CA THR A 357 18.16 19.58 30.58
C THR A 357 18.28 19.29 29.08
N MET A 358 19.17 20.00 28.37
CA MET A 358 19.48 19.71 26.96
C MET A 358 20.07 18.31 26.78
N GLY A 359 21.02 17.92 27.64
CA GLY A 359 21.61 16.58 27.67
C GLY A 359 20.56 15.50 27.95
N LEU A 360 19.67 15.73 28.91
CA LEU A 360 18.54 14.85 29.22
C LEU A 360 17.65 14.61 28.01
N ILE A 361 17.17 15.68 27.35
CA ILE A 361 16.31 15.58 26.16
C ILE A 361 17.03 14.84 25.03
N THR A 362 18.32 15.13 24.84
CA THR A 362 19.17 14.47 23.83
C THR A 362 19.27 12.97 24.10
N LEU A 363 19.50 12.57 25.35
CA LEU A 363 19.61 11.17 25.74
C LEU A 363 18.27 10.43 25.56
N VAL A 364 17.15 11.06 25.95
CA VAL A 364 15.80 10.52 25.68
C VAL A 364 15.58 10.35 24.17
N GLY A 365 16.00 11.31 23.35
CA GLY A 365 15.98 11.21 21.89
C GLY A 365 16.70 9.99 21.37
N VAL A 366 17.96 9.84 21.74
CA VAL A 366 18.79 8.70 21.32
C VAL A 366 18.18 7.36 21.74
N VAL A 367 17.78 7.22 23.01
CA VAL A 367 17.21 5.97 23.53
C VAL A 367 15.89 5.64 22.82
N THR A 368 14.99 6.61 22.70
CA THR A 368 13.65 6.39 22.10
C THR A 368 13.73 6.13 20.60
N ILE A 369 14.59 6.83 19.86
CA ILE A 369 14.82 6.57 18.43
C ILE A 369 15.37 5.16 18.22
N PHE A 370 16.35 4.74 19.03
CA PHE A 370 16.92 3.40 18.94
C PHE A 370 15.87 2.32 19.23
N LEU A 371 15.19 2.37 20.37
CA LEU A 371 14.25 1.34 20.79
C LEU A 371 12.98 1.30 19.91
N SER A 372 12.42 2.47 19.57
CA SER A 372 11.21 2.54 18.74
C SER A 372 11.41 1.94 17.36
N THR A 373 12.61 2.06 16.79
CA THR A 373 12.91 1.49 15.48
C THR A 373 12.68 -0.04 15.48
N TYR A 374 13.15 -0.75 16.51
CA TYR A 374 12.89 -2.18 16.65
C TYR A 374 11.42 -2.47 16.96
N MET A 375 10.76 -1.63 17.77
CA MET A 375 9.33 -1.79 18.05
C MET A 375 8.47 -1.69 16.80
N ILE A 376 8.80 -0.81 15.85
CA ILE A 376 8.10 -0.64 14.58
C ILE A 376 8.44 -1.80 13.62
N LEU A 377 9.71 -2.17 13.50
CA LEU A 377 10.13 -3.28 12.63
C LEU A 377 9.50 -4.62 13.04
N TYR A 378 9.43 -4.89 14.34
CA TYR A 378 8.85 -6.11 14.90
C TYR A 378 7.43 -5.91 15.45
N SER A 379 6.70 -4.92 14.94
CA SER A 379 5.40 -4.50 15.47
C SER A 379 4.35 -5.63 15.46
N GLY A 380 4.37 -6.50 14.45
CA GLY A 380 3.48 -7.67 14.36
C GLY A 380 3.76 -8.73 15.44
N GLN A 381 5.03 -9.07 15.66
CA GLN A 381 5.44 -10.01 16.71
C GLN A 381 5.14 -9.45 18.10
N LEU A 382 5.41 -8.15 18.29
CA LEU A 382 5.13 -7.46 19.54
C LEU A 382 3.62 -7.42 19.83
N TYR A 383 2.80 -7.16 18.80
CA TYR A 383 1.34 -7.24 18.92
C TYR A 383 0.88 -8.64 19.33
N ASN A 384 1.42 -9.69 18.72
CA ASN A 384 1.03 -11.06 19.05
C ASN A 384 1.36 -11.43 20.50
N LEU A 385 2.52 -10.97 21.02
CA LEU A 385 2.92 -11.16 22.41
C LEU A 385 2.00 -10.39 23.39
N LEU A 386 1.65 -9.14 23.04
CA LEU A 386 0.81 -8.26 23.86
C LEU A 386 -0.70 -8.41 23.59
N SER A 387 -1.09 -9.30 22.68
CA SER A 387 -2.48 -9.50 22.26
C SER A 387 -3.42 -9.88 23.43
N ARG A 388 -2.89 -10.54 24.45
CA ARG A 388 -3.64 -10.93 25.66
C ARG A 388 -3.97 -9.73 26.58
N PRO A 389 -2.99 -8.96 27.09
CA PRO A 389 -3.29 -7.80 27.92
C PRO A 389 -4.05 -6.70 27.18
N LEU A 390 -3.86 -6.58 25.86
CA LEU A 390 -4.53 -5.55 25.07
C LEU A 390 -6.04 -5.82 24.89
N LYS A 391 -6.58 -7.01 25.23
CA LYS A 391 -8.03 -7.35 25.10
C LYS A 391 -8.95 -6.37 25.83
N ILE A 392 -8.46 -5.68 26.85
CA ILE A 392 -9.21 -4.66 27.60
C ILE A 392 -9.60 -3.47 26.69
N PHE A 393 -8.79 -3.18 25.67
CA PHE A 393 -9.00 -2.10 24.71
C PHE A 393 -9.81 -2.52 23.48
N GLU A 394 -10.31 -3.75 23.45
CA GLU A 394 -11.03 -4.32 22.32
C GLU A 394 -12.53 -4.01 22.41
N ARG A 395 -13.03 -3.15 21.53
CA ARG A 395 -14.47 -2.84 21.44
C ARG A 395 -15.18 -3.90 20.60
N ARG A 396 -16.31 -4.39 21.09
CA ARG A 396 -17.17 -5.41 20.46
C ARG A 396 -17.70 -5.09 19.05
N ASN A 397 -17.65 -3.82 18.61
CA ASN A 397 -18.05 -3.44 17.25
C ASN A 397 -17.27 -2.19 16.78
N PRO A 398 -16.15 -2.33 16.04
CA PRO A 398 -15.37 -1.20 15.54
C PRO A 398 -16.06 -0.55 14.34
N TYR A 399 -16.99 0.38 14.61
CA TYR A 399 -17.85 1.02 13.61
C TYR A 399 -17.11 1.68 12.43
N ARG A 400 -15.85 2.12 12.58
CA ARG A 400 -15.13 2.84 11.50
C ARG A 400 -14.43 1.94 10.50
N GLU A 401 -13.84 0.84 10.95
CA GLU A 401 -13.37 -0.22 10.05
C GLU A 401 -14.58 -0.98 9.49
N ALA A 402 -15.60 -1.22 10.31
CA ALA A 402 -16.86 -1.81 9.88
C ALA A 402 -17.72 -0.89 8.99
N ALA A 403 -17.48 0.42 8.93
CA ALA A 403 -18.13 1.31 7.94
C ALA A 403 -17.42 1.25 6.58
N ILE A 404 -16.16 0.80 6.55
CA ILE A 404 -15.50 0.34 5.33
C ILE A 404 -16.02 -1.07 4.99
N ASP A 405 -16.37 -1.88 5.99
CA ASP A 405 -17.02 -3.18 5.81
C ASP A 405 -18.54 -3.02 5.58
N THR A 406 -18.95 -2.85 4.34
CA THR A 406 -20.36 -2.83 3.91
C THR A 406 -21.17 -4.13 4.17
N LEU A 407 -20.81 -4.96 5.15
CA LEU A 407 -21.43 -6.27 5.42
C LEU A 407 -22.68 -6.22 6.32
N SER A 408 -23.28 -5.05 6.58
CA SER A 408 -24.54 -4.98 7.35
C SER A 408 -25.80 -5.36 6.57
N PHE A 409 -25.69 -5.79 5.31
CA PHE A 409 -26.82 -6.29 4.52
C PHE A 409 -26.59 -7.75 4.11
N LYS A 410 -27.66 -8.56 4.19
CA LYS A 410 -27.74 -9.92 3.63
C LYS A 410 -27.14 -9.93 2.23
N MET A 411 -25.94 -10.48 2.07
CA MET A 411 -25.31 -10.58 0.76
C MET A 411 -25.89 -11.77 -0.02
N PRO A 412 -26.05 -11.64 -1.35
CA PRO A 412 -26.30 -12.79 -2.22
C PRO A 412 -25.06 -13.71 -2.27
N GLU A 413 -25.24 -14.95 -2.71
CA GLU A 413 -24.12 -15.86 -3.01
C GLU A 413 -23.14 -15.20 -3.99
N VAL A 414 -21.84 -15.26 -3.69
CA VAL A 414 -20.77 -14.67 -4.49
C VAL A 414 -19.92 -15.75 -5.12
N ASP A 415 -19.52 -15.57 -6.38
CA ASP A 415 -18.70 -16.56 -7.06
C ASP A 415 -17.27 -16.58 -6.49
N VAL A 416 -16.71 -15.41 -6.16
CA VAL A 416 -15.29 -15.26 -5.80
C VAL A 416 -15.09 -14.26 -4.65
N ILE A 417 -14.40 -14.68 -3.59
CA ILE A 417 -13.73 -13.75 -2.67
C ILE A 417 -12.30 -13.56 -3.15
N LEU A 418 -11.95 -12.35 -3.59
CA LEU A 418 -10.64 -12.03 -4.13
C LEU A 418 -9.83 -11.22 -3.11
N ILE A 419 -8.82 -11.84 -2.52
CA ILE A 419 -7.89 -11.25 -1.55
C ILE A 419 -6.69 -10.66 -2.29
N GLY A 420 -6.42 -9.38 -2.04
CA GLY A 420 -5.47 -8.55 -2.77
C GLY A 420 -6.06 -7.99 -4.06
N LEU A 421 -6.25 -6.67 -4.10
CA LEU A 421 -6.68 -5.85 -5.23
C LEU A 421 -5.53 -4.99 -5.79
N GLY A 422 -4.29 -5.42 -5.61
CA GLY A 422 -3.11 -4.82 -6.26
C GLY A 422 -3.12 -4.99 -7.79
N ASN A 423 -1.98 -4.79 -8.46
CA ASN A 423 -1.90 -4.81 -9.93
C ASN A 423 -2.50 -6.08 -10.57
N TYR A 424 -2.10 -7.26 -10.10
CA TYR A 424 -2.61 -8.54 -10.62
C TYR A 424 -4.05 -8.81 -10.20
N GLY A 425 -4.37 -8.63 -8.90
CA GLY A 425 -5.72 -8.81 -8.38
C GLY A 425 -6.75 -7.91 -9.05
N SER A 426 -6.43 -6.62 -9.25
CA SER A 426 -7.30 -5.68 -9.98
C SER A 426 -7.54 -6.13 -11.43
N ALA A 427 -6.49 -6.59 -12.13
CA ALA A 427 -6.65 -7.11 -13.49
C ALA A 427 -7.52 -8.37 -13.52
N LEU A 428 -7.31 -9.28 -12.56
CA LEU A 428 -8.12 -10.50 -12.41
C LEU A 428 -9.58 -10.17 -12.10
N ALA A 429 -9.85 -9.25 -11.18
CA ALA A 429 -11.18 -8.76 -10.86
C ALA A 429 -11.90 -8.22 -12.10
N GLU A 430 -11.21 -7.41 -12.91
CA GLU A 430 -11.77 -6.87 -14.15
C GLU A 430 -12.13 -7.95 -15.17
N GLN A 431 -11.28 -8.97 -15.34
CA GLN A 431 -11.57 -10.10 -16.22
C GLN A 431 -12.72 -10.97 -15.71
N LEU A 432 -12.83 -11.17 -14.40
CA LEU A 432 -13.93 -11.91 -13.78
C LEU A 432 -15.27 -11.17 -13.95
N LEU A 433 -15.30 -9.86 -13.71
CA LEU A 433 -16.48 -9.03 -13.90
C LEU A 433 -16.94 -8.99 -15.36
N ARG A 434 -16.01 -8.87 -16.32
CA ARG A 434 -16.32 -8.97 -17.76
C ARG A 434 -16.96 -10.31 -18.14
N ARG A 435 -16.64 -11.38 -17.42
CA ARG A 435 -17.23 -12.72 -17.57
C ARG A 435 -18.49 -12.94 -16.71
N ARG A 436 -19.12 -11.85 -16.25
CA ARG A 436 -20.35 -11.84 -15.43
C ARG A 436 -20.23 -12.65 -14.13
N LYS A 437 -19.04 -12.69 -13.52
CA LYS A 437 -18.84 -13.26 -12.19
C LYS A 437 -19.03 -12.22 -11.11
N THR A 438 -19.67 -12.62 -10.02
CA THR A 438 -19.84 -11.79 -8.82
C THR A 438 -18.63 -11.98 -7.90
N LEU A 439 -18.08 -10.89 -7.37
CA LEU A 439 -16.94 -10.98 -6.47
C LEU A 439 -17.00 -9.98 -5.33
N VAL A 440 -16.38 -10.36 -4.22
CA VAL A 440 -16.04 -9.47 -3.10
C VAL A 440 -14.53 -9.28 -3.10
N GLY A 441 -14.08 -8.04 -3.18
CA GLY A 441 -12.66 -7.71 -3.10
C GLY A 441 -12.22 -7.45 -1.66
N VAL A 442 -11.06 -7.98 -1.25
CA VAL A 442 -10.49 -7.74 0.09
C VAL A 442 -9.11 -7.14 -0.10
N ASP A 443 -8.84 -5.99 0.52
CA ASP A 443 -7.52 -5.34 0.47
C ASP A 443 -7.28 -4.50 1.73
N PHE A 444 -6.02 -4.23 2.06
CA PHE A 444 -5.62 -3.38 3.18
C PHE A 444 -5.36 -1.92 2.75
N ALA A 445 -5.30 -1.64 1.46
CA ALA A 445 -5.09 -0.30 0.90
C ALA A 445 -6.43 0.44 0.71
N PRO A 446 -6.72 1.52 1.47
CA PRO A 446 -7.98 2.25 1.38
C PRO A 446 -8.30 2.79 -0.03
N ASP A 447 -7.29 3.21 -0.78
CA ASP A 447 -7.46 3.78 -2.13
C ASP A 447 -7.92 2.73 -3.14
N ALA A 448 -7.38 1.50 -3.04
CA ALA A 448 -7.82 0.38 -3.87
C ALA A 448 -9.29 0.05 -3.59
N LEU A 449 -9.68 0.01 -2.32
CA LEU A 449 -11.07 -0.22 -1.91
C LEU A 449 -11.99 0.89 -2.43
N GLN A 450 -11.60 2.16 -2.31
CA GLN A 450 -12.40 3.30 -2.78
C GLN A 450 -12.61 3.24 -4.30
N LYS A 451 -11.56 2.94 -5.06
CA LYS A 451 -11.61 2.77 -6.53
C LYS A 451 -12.62 1.71 -6.94
N TRP A 452 -12.60 0.55 -6.29
CA TRP A 452 -13.49 -0.57 -6.61
C TRP A 452 -14.92 -0.34 -6.11
N ARG A 453 -15.08 0.30 -4.96
CA ARG A 453 -16.39 0.74 -4.45
C ARG A 453 -17.08 1.72 -5.39
N ALA A 454 -16.33 2.68 -5.95
CA ALA A 454 -16.87 3.62 -6.95
C ALA A 454 -17.36 2.94 -8.23
N ARG A 455 -16.86 1.72 -8.53
CA ARG A 455 -17.32 0.88 -9.65
C ARG A 455 -18.49 -0.05 -9.27
N GLY A 456 -19.04 0.07 -8.06
CA GLY A 456 -20.15 -0.76 -7.58
C GLY A 456 -19.75 -2.16 -7.11
N VAL A 457 -18.46 -2.46 -7.00
CA VAL A 457 -17.98 -3.76 -6.48
C VAL A 457 -17.99 -3.72 -4.95
N GLN A 458 -18.47 -4.80 -4.33
CA GLN A 458 -18.41 -4.95 -2.88
C GLN A 458 -16.97 -5.21 -2.46
N VAL A 459 -16.50 -4.42 -1.50
CA VAL A 459 -15.13 -4.50 -1.01
C VAL A 459 -15.09 -4.51 0.51
N LEU A 460 -14.11 -5.21 1.06
CA LEU A 460 -13.86 -5.36 2.49
C LEU A 460 -12.45 -4.87 2.82
N TYR A 461 -12.33 -4.13 3.94
CA TYR A 461 -11.00 -3.83 4.46
C TYR A 461 -10.47 -5.06 5.20
N GLY A 462 -9.32 -5.56 4.78
CA GLY A 462 -8.76 -6.76 5.38
C GLY A 462 -7.27 -6.88 5.14
N ASP A 463 -6.54 -7.08 6.23
CA ASP A 463 -5.14 -7.46 6.18
C ASP A 463 -5.04 -8.98 6.31
N ILE A 464 -4.41 -9.64 5.33
CA ILE A 464 -4.22 -11.09 5.30
C ILE A 464 -3.32 -11.58 6.44
N GLU A 465 -2.51 -10.72 7.03
CA GLU A 465 -1.73 -11.04 8.23
C GLU A 465 -2.61 -11.10 9.49
N ASP A 466 -3.85 -10.62 9.43
CA ASP A 466 -4.79 -10.69 10.56
C ASP A 466 -5.42 -12.09 10.65
N PRO A 467 -5.15 -12.86 11.73
CA PRO A 467 -5.79 -14.16 11.91
C PRO A 467 -7.31 -14.08 12.03
N GLU A 468 -7.86 -12.92 12.40
CA GLU A 468 -9.29 -12.71 12.55
C GLU A 468 -10.01 -12.43 11.23
N LEU A 469 -9.28 -12.12 10.14
CA LEU A 469 -9.87 -11.76 8.84
C LEU A 469 -10.87 -12.81 8.34
N LEU A 470 -10.50 -14.09 8.42
CA LEU A 470 -11.32 -15.20 7.95
C LEU A 470 -12.67 -15.31 8.65
N GLY A 471 -12.74 -14.91 9.92
CA GLY A 471 -14.00 -14.90 10.68
C GLY A 471 -15.01 -13.86 10.18
N HIS A 472 -14.56 -12.88 9.40
CA HIS A 472 -15.38 -11.81 8.83
C HIS A 472 -15.72 -12.03 7.36
N LEU A 473 -15.03 -12.95 6.67
CA LEU A 473 -15.31 -13.26 5.28
C LEU A 473 -16.61 -14.05 5.14
N PRO A 474 -17.42 -13.80 4.10
CA PRO A 474 -18.64 -14.56 3.82
C PRO A 474 -18.31 -15.93 3.21
N LEU A 475 -17.49 -16.75 3.90
CA LEU A 475 -17.02 -18.04 3.41
C LEU A 475 -18.17 -18.99 3.06
N ASN A 476 -19.26 -18.96 3.85
CA ASN A 476 -20.43 -19.81 3.61
C ASN A 476 -21.21 -19.45 2.33
N GLN A 477 -20.92 -18.31 1.71
CA GLN A 477 -21.63 -17.78 0.53
C GLN A 477 -20.71 -17.70 -0.70
N ALA A 478 -19.46 -18.15 -0.57
CA ALA A 478 -18.45 -18.04 -1.61
C ALA A 478 -18.14 -19.40 -2.24
N ARG A 479 -18.08 -19.46 -3.58
CA ARG A 479 -17.67 -20.68 -4.29
C ARG A 479 -16.15 -20.82 -4.38
N TRP A 480 -15.45 -19.69 -4.46
CA TRP A 480 -14.00 -19.64 -4.54
C TRP A 480 -13.41 -18.58 -3.62
N VAL A 481 -12.31 -18.92 -2.96
CA VAL A 481 -11.42 -17.95 -2.31
C VAL A 481 -10.14 -17.88 -3.14
N VAL A 482 -9.83 -16.69 -3.63
CA VAL A 482 -8.68 -16.44 -4.50
C VAL A 482 -7.75 -15.45 -3.80
N ASN A 483 -6.51 -15.85 -3.51
CA ASN A 483 -5.48 -14.94 -3.04
C ASN A 483 -4.53 -14.54 -4.17
N SER A 484 -4.47 -13.25 -4.47
CA SER A 484 -3.58 -12.68 -5.47
C SER A 484 -2.22 -12.25 -4.90
N ILE A 485 -2.08 -12.22 -3.57
CA ILE A 485 -0.88 -11.76 -2.86
C ILE A 485 0.23 -12.83 -2.95
N ARG A 486 1.40 -12.41 -3.44
CA ARG A 486 2.57 -13.28 -3.65
C ARG A 486 3.45 -13.36 -2.40
N ALA A 487 2.94 -13.98 -1.34
CA ALA A 487 3.66 -14.15 -0.09
C ALA A 487 3.54 -15.60 0.38
N ARG A 488 4.67 -16.31 0.40
CA ARG A 488 4.74 -17.75 0.69
C ARG A 488 4.08 -18.12 2.01
N ASP A 489 4.50 -17.48 3.10
CA ASP A 489 4.03 -17.82 4.44
C ASP A 489 2.55 -17.48 4.64
N LEU A 490 2.09 -16.38 4.04
CA LEU A 490 0.69 -15.94 4.08
C LEU A 490 -0.23 -16.87 3.27
N ASN A 491 0.21 -17.33 2.09
CA ASN A 491 -0.54 -18.30 1.29
C ASN A 491 -0.69 -19.63 2.03
N LEU A 492 0.36 -20.10 2.70
CA LEU A 492 0.29 -21.34 3.49
C LEU A 492 -0.63 -21.19 4.69
N ALA A 493 -0.51 -20.08 5.43
CA ALA A 493 -1.40 -19.80 6.56
C ALA A 493 -2.86 -19.74 6.11
N LEU A 494 -3.15 -19.06 4.99
CA LEU A 494 -4.49 -18.97 4.43
C LEU A 494 -5.07 -20.34 4.07
N ILE A 495 -4.30 -21.19 3.36
CA ILE A 495 -4.75 -22.53 2.97
C ILE A 495 -5.07 -23.38 4.21
N HIS A 496 -4.19 -23.37 5.21
CA HIS A 496 -4.41 -24.11 6.45
C HIS A 496 -5.63 -23.59 7.21
N HIS A 497 -5.79 -22.27 7.34
CA HIS A 497 -6.92 -21.71 8.06
C HIS A 497 -8.26 -21.92 7.34
N LEU A 498 -8.31 -21.88 6.00
CA LEU A 498 -9.51 -22.21 5.23
C LEU A 498 -9.91 -23.68 5.43
N ARG A 499 -8.91 -24.58 5.52
CA ARG A 499 -9.14 -26.00 5.85
C ARG A 499 -9.65 -26.18 7.27
N ASP A 500 -9.03 -25.51 8.25
CA ASP A 500 -9.45 -25.56 9.66
C ASP A 500 -10.88 -25.02 9.84
N ALA A 501 -11.23 -23.99 9.07
CA ALA A 501 -12.59 -23.43 9.01
C ALA A 501 -13.59 -24.32 8.27
N ARG A 502 -13.17 -25.45 7.69
CA ARG A 502 -13.99 -26.36 6.87
C ARG A 502 -14.71 -25.64 5.72
N PHE A 503 -13.97 -24.80 5.00
CA PHE A 503 -14.47 -24.20 3.76
C PHE A 503 -14.61 -25.26 2.67
N ASP A 504 -15.83 -25.44 2.14
CA ASP A 504 -16.16 -26.46 1.14
C ASP A 504 -15.98 -25.99 -0.33
N GLY A 505 -15.59 -24.73 -0.53
CA GLY A 505 -15.35 -24.14 -1.86
C GLY A 505 -13.92 -24.33 -2.37
N GLY A 506 -13.66 -23.85 -3.59
CA GLY A 506 -12.33 -23.93 -4.21
C GLY A 506 -11.37 -22.86 -3.70
N VAL A 507 -10.10 -23.22 -3.53
CA VAL A 507 -9.03 -22.32 -3.09
C VAL A 507 -8.04 -22.11 -4.22
N ALA A 508 -7.83 -20.85 -4.61
CA ALA A 508 -6.79 -20.48 -5.56
C ALA A 508 -5.78 -19.51 -4.95
N VAL A 509 -4.50 -19.72 -5.21
CA VAL A 509 -3.41 -18.87 -4.69
C VAL A 509 -2.41 -18.51 -5.77
N THR A 510 -1.62 -17.45 -5.58
CA THR A 510 -0.54 -17.07 -6.49
C THR A 510 0.83 -17.55 -5.98
N ALA A 511 1.61 -18.13 -6.89
CA ALA A 511 3.00 -18.53 -6.65
C ALA A 511 3.99 -17.65 -7.44
N LEU A 512 5.16 -17.39 -6.87
CA LEU A 512 6.25 -16.69 -7.54
C LEU A 512 7.02 -17.60 -8.51
N ASN A 513 7.16 -18.88 -8.15
CA ASN A 513 7.94 -19.87 -8.89
C ASN A 513 7.29 -21.26 -8.84
N GLN A 514 7.90 -22.22 -9.53
CA GLN A 514 7.39 -23.59 -9.61
C GLN A 514 7.41 -24.31 -8.26
N GLU A 515 8.46 -24.10 -7.46
CA GLU A 515 8.62 -24.73 -6.15
C GLU A 515 7.49 -24.34 -5.18
N GLU A 516 7.16 -23.05 -5.12
CA GLU A 516 6.01 -22.55 -4.36
C GLU A 516 4.70 -23.13 -4.89
N ALA A 517 4.56 -23.26 -6.21
CA ALA A 517 3.33 -23.79 -6.80
C ALA A 517 3.08 -25.25 -6.41
N ASP A 518 4.14 -26.07 -6.42
CA ASP A 518 4.06 -27.47 -6.00
C ASP A 518 3.79 -27.57 -4.49
N LEU A 519 4.40 -26.69 -3.71
CA LEU A 519 4.19 -26.60 -2.27
C LEU A 519 2.75 -26.20 -1.90
N PHE A 520 2.15 -25.22 -2.59
CA PHE A 520 0.76 -24.82 -2.36
C PHE A 520 -0.24 -25.89 -2.80
N LYS A 521 0.02 -26.59 -3.91
CA LYS A 521 -0.79 -27.74 -4.32
C LYS A 521 -0.75 -28.84 -3.26
N ALA A 522 0.44 -29.17 -2.75
CA ALA A 522 0.60 -30.14 -1.67
C ALA A 522 -0.10 -29.69 -0.38
N ALA A 523 -0.09 -28.39 -0.09
CA ALA A 523 -0.81 -27.81 1.03
C ALA A 523 -2.34 -27.84 0.85
N GLY A 524 -2.85 -28.04 -0.37
CA GLY A 524 -4.27 -28.23 -0.70
C GLY A 524 -4.94 -27.09 -1.46
N ALA A 525 -4.20 -26.25 -2.17
CA ALA A 525 -4.78 -25.31 -3.13
C ALA A 525 -5.28 -26.06 -4.38
N ASP A 526 -6.51 -25.79 -4.82
CA ASP A 526 -7.12 -26.37 -6.01
C ASP A 526 -6.52 -25.79 -7.30
N ILE A 527 -6.23 -24.49 -7.29
CA ILE A 527 -5.62 -23.78 -8.42
C ILE A 527 -4.43 -22.96 -7.91
N VAL A 528 -3.33 -23.00 -8.65
CA VAL A 528 -2.18 -22.12 -8.38
C VAL A 528 -1.85 -21.30 -9.61
N PHE A 529 -2.05 -19.99 -9.50
CA PHE A 529 -1.72 -19.02 -10.53
C PHE A 529 -0.21 -18.73 -10.51
N ARG A 530 0.39 -18.56 -11.69
CA ARG A 530 1.79 -18.16 -11.85
C ARG A 530 1.82 -16.93 -12.75
N PRO A 531 1.50 -15.73 -12.23
CA PRO A 531 1.12 -14.57 -13.05
C PRO A 531 2.09 -14.22 -14.18
N PHE A 532 3.40 -14.32 -13.93
CA PHE A 532 4.40 -14.00 -14.96
C PHE A 532 4.50 -15.09 -16.03
N VAL A 533 4.37 -16.36 -15.65
CA VAL A 533 4.40 -17.48 -16.62
C VAL A 533 3.12 -17.44 -17.45
N ASP A 534 1.97 -17.32 -16.78
CA ASP A 534 0.65 -17.28 -17.43
C ASP A 534 0.56 -16.07 -18.39
N ALA A 535 1.06 -14.90 -17.98
CA ALA A 535 1.08 -13.71 -18.84
C ALA A 535 2.13 -13.80 -19.95
N ALA A 536 3.29 -14.43 -19.71
CA ALA A 536 4.31 -14.60 -20.73
C ALA A 536 3.85 -15.56 -21.83
N GLU A 537 3.14 -16.63 -21.48
CA GLU A 537 2.51 -17.54 -22.45
C GLU A 537 1.50 -16.77 -23.32
N GLN A 538 0.59 -16.02 -22.70
CA GLN A 538 -0.39 -15.20 -23.44
C GLN A 538 0.27 -14.11 -24.30
N ALA A 539 1.36 -13.51 -23.82
CA ALA A 539 2.12 -12.51 -24.58
C ALA A 539 2.89 -13.12 -25.75
N ALA A 540 3.46 -14.32 -25.57
CA ALA A 540 4.10 -15.07 -26.64
C ALA A 540 3.10 -15.43 -27.72
N ASP A 541 1.93 -15.94 -27.36
CA ASP A 541 0.83 -16.22 -28.31
C ASP A 541 0.42 -14.95 -29.08
N ALA A 542 0.29 -13.82 -28.38
CA ALA A 542 -0.05 -12.54 -29.00
C ALA A 542 1.05 -12.03 -29.95
N LEU A 543 2.33 -12.19 -29.57
CA LEU A 543 3.47 -11.76 -30.37
C LEU A 543 3.67 -12.65 -31.61
N THR A 544 3.61 -13.98 -31.45
CA THR A 544 3.69 -14.93 -32.56
C THR A 544 2.59 -14.66 -33.56
N HIS A 545 1.36 -14.44 -33.07
CA HIS A 545 0.26 -13.99 -33.92
C HIS A 545 0.62 -12.68 -34.64
N ALA A 546 1.07 -11.65 -33.93
CA ALA A 546 1.45 -10.38 -34.56
C ALA A 546 2.56 -10.55 -35.64
N MET A 547 3.55 -11.42 -35.41
CA MET A 547 4.61 -11.71 -36.37
C MET A 547 4.11 -12.41 -37.64
N GLU A 548 3.06 -13.22 -37.55
CA GLU A 548 2.46 -13.90 -38.70
C GLU A 548 1.58 -12.97 -39.55
N PHE A 549 1.06 -11.89 -38.95
CA PHE A 549 0.00 -11.08 -39.55
C PHE A 549 0.40 -9.63 -39.88
N LEU A 550 1.46 -9.08 -39.27
CA LEU A 550 1.96 -7.75 -39.60
C LEU A 550 2.92 -7.83 -40.80
N PRO A 551 2.62 -7.15 -41.94
CA PRO A 551 3.50 -7.20 -43.10
C PRO A 551 4.81 -6.43 -42.87
N ASP A 552 5.92 -7.03 -43.26
CA ASP A 552 7.22 -6.35 -43.33
C ASP A 552 7.20 -5.29 -44.44
N HIS A 553 7.19 -4.01 -44.05
CA HIS A 553 7.45 -2.83 -44.89
C HIS A 553 6.93 -2.90 -46.35
N VAL A 554 5.64 -2.66 -46.54
CA VAL A 554 5.06 -2.41 -47.87
C VAL A 554 4.53 -0.98 -47.93
N ASN A 555 5.24 -0.09 -48.65
CA ASN A 555 4.77 1.28 -48.90
C ASN A 555 3.87 1.29 -50.15
N TRP A 556 2.60 0.91 -49.96
CA TRP A 556 1.57 0.84 -51.01
C TRP A 556 0.24 1.32 -50.41
N PRO A 557 -0.68 1.98 -51.16
CA PRO A 557 -1.91 2.57 -50.61
C PRO A 557 -3.00 1.51 -50.38
N ILE A 558 -2.64 0.37 -49.79
CA ILE A 558 -3.58 -0.66 -49.36
C ILE A 558 -3.23 -0.98 -47.92
N THR A 559 -4.19 -0.75 -47.02
CA THR A 559 -4.02 -1.05 -45.61
C THR A 559 -4.53 -2.46 -45.33
N PHE A 560 -3.98 -3.08 -44.30
CA PHE A 560 -4.46 -4.33 -43.76
C PHE A 560 -5.09 -4.04 -42.41
N ARG A 561 -6.29 -4.57 -42.18
CA ARG A 561 -6.96 -4.44 -40.89
C ARG A 561 -7.39 -5.81 -40.41
N GLU A 562 -6.98 -6.15 -39.20
CA GLU A 562 -7.41 -7.38 -38.54
C GLU A 562 -8.69 -7.10 -37.76
N VAL A 563 -9.76 -7.81 -38.10
CA VAL A 563 -11.04 -7.73 -37.41
C VAL A 563 -11.31 -9.05 -36.71
N ARG A 564 -11.46 -8.99 -35.39
CA ARG A 564 -11.91 -10.14 -34.61
C ARG A 564 -13.43 -10.20 -34.65
N ILE A 565 -13.97 -11.34 -35.09
CA ILE A 565 -15.41 -11.57 -35.13
C ILE A 565 -15.93 -11.81 -33.73
N ARG A 566 -16.82 -10.92 -33.28
CA ARG A 566 -17.51 -11.02 -31.99
C ARG A 566 -18.48 -12.20 -32.03
N SER A 567 -18.61 -12.87 -30.88
CA SER A 567 -19.49 -14.04 -30.74
C SER A 567 -20.97 -13.74 -31.00
N GLU A 568 -21.37 -12.48 -30.90
CA GLU A 568 -22.74 -12.02 -31.09
C GLU A 568 -22.98 -11.45 -32.49
N SER A 569 -22.00 -11.51 -33.40
CA SER A 569 -22.14 -10.90 -34.71
C SER A 569 -23.04 -11.71 -35.64
N ALA A 570 -23.90 -11.02 -36.39
CA ALA A 570 -24.81 -11.59 -37.38
C ALA A 570 -24.10 -12.34 -38.53
N VAL A 571 -22.80 -12.11 -38.73
CA VAL A 571 -21.99 -12.79 -39.76
C VAL A 571 -21.50 -14.17 -39.34
N VAL A 572 -21.68 -14.53 -38.06
CA VAL A 572 -21.29 -15.85 -37.53
C VAL A 572 -22.10 -16.95 -38.21
N GLY A 573 -21.41 -17.99 -38.68
CA GLY A 573 -22.01 -19.12 -39.40
C GLY A 573 -22.24 -18.87 -40.89
N GLN A 574 -22.08 -17.63 -41.37
CA GLN A 574 -22.19 -17.32 -42.80
C GLN A 574 -20.91 -17.69 -43.55
N THR A 575 -21.04 -17.95 -44.86
CA THR A 575 -19.91 -18.11 -45.77
C THR A 575 -19.40 -16.76 -46.27
N LEU A 576 -18.12 -16.66 -46.62
CA LEU A 576 -17.53 -15.45 -47.18
C LEU A 576 -18.26 -14.91 -48.41
N ARG A 577 -18.88 -15.78 -49.23
CA ARG A 577 -19.71 -15.39 -50.37
C ARG A 577 -20.91 -14.52 -49.99
N ASN A 578 -21.49 -14.75 -48.82
CA ASN A 578 -22.71 -14.08 -48.38
C ASN A 578 -22.42 -12.75 -47.67
N LEU A 579 -21.16 -12.42 -47.45
CA LEU A 579 -20.76 -11.18 -46.80
C LEU A 579 -20.64 -10.05 -47.83
N PRO A 580 -21.20 -8.85 -47.57
CA PRO A 580 -21.16 -7.72 -48.50
C PRO A 580 -19.79 -7.03 -48.61
N LEU A 581 -18.70 -7.68 -48.19
CA LEU A 581 -17.36 -7.09 -48.11
C LEU A 581 -16.82 -6.67 -49.48
N ARG A 582 -16.85 -7.59 -50.45
CA ARG A 582 -16.23 -7.34 -51.77
C ARG A 582 -17.19 -6.67 -52.75
N THR A 583 -18.47 -7.02 -52.70
CA THR A 583 -19.49 -6.54 -53.65
C THR A 583 -19.99 -5.14 -53.33
N GLU A 584 -20.02 -4.74 -52.06
CA GLU A 584 -20.57 -3.44 -51.64
C GLU A 584 -19.48 -2.50 -51.10
N ILE A 585 -18.52 -3.01 -50.33
CA ILE A 585 -17.51 -2.18 -49.62
C ILE A 585 -16.16 -2.14 -50.38
N GLY A 586 -15.91 -3.11 -51.28
CA GLY A 586 -14.65 -3.19 -52.03
C GLY A 586 -13.46 -3.73 -51.22
N VAL A 587 -13.73 -4.42 -50.10
CA VAL A 587 -12.72 -5.04 -49.22
C VAL A 587 -12.60 -6.54 -49.52
N SER A 588 -11.37 -7.05 -49.52
CA SER A 588 -11.09 -8.48 -49.70
C SER A 588 -10.58 -9.13 -48.43
N VAL A 589 -10.98 -10.38 -48.18
CA VAL A 589 -10.46 -11.18 -47.08
C VAL A 589 -9.18 -11.86 -47.55
N LEU A 590 -8.05 -11.53 -46.93
CA LEU A 590 -6.74 -12.08 -47.24
C LEU A 590 -6.48 -13.39 -46.51
N ALA A 591 -6.85 -13.44 -45.22
CA ALA A 591 -6.65 -14.61 -44.38
C ALA A 591 -7.69 -14.64 -43.26
N VAL A 592 -7.99 -15.85 -42.78
CA VAL A 592 -8.74 -16.06 -41.53
C VAL A 592 -7.88 -16.89 -40.60
N SER A 593 -7.66 -16.40 -39.38
CA SER A 593 -7.01 -17.15 -38.31
C SER A 593 -8.04 -17.75 -37.36
N ARG A 594 -7.96 -19.06 -37.14
CA ARG A 594 -8.79 -19.79 -36.18
C ARG A 594 -7.92 -20.73 -35.36
N ALA A 595 -7.95 -20.55 -34.04
CA ALA A 595 -7.25 -21.41 -33.08
C ALA A 595 -5.76 -21.65 -33.42
N GLY A 596 -5.05 -20.58 -33.81
CA GLY A 596 -3.62 -20.64 -34.17
C GLY A 596 -3.32 -21.24 -35.55
N ARG A 597 -4.35 -21.56 -36.36
CA ARG A 597 -4.20 -21.96 -37.76
C ARG A 597 -4.67 -20.86 -38.70
N VAL A 598 -3.80 -20.49 -39.64
CA VAL A 598 -4.07 -19.46 -40.63
C VAL A 598 -4.54 -20.09 -41.94
N TYR A 599 -5.69 -19.64 -42.43
CA TYR A 599 -6.25 -19.99 -43.73
C TYR A 599 -6.03 -18.82 -44.67
N TYR A 600 -4.99 -18.90 -45.50
CA TYR A 600 -4.69 -17.89 -46.53
C TYR A 600 -5.61 -18.06 -47.73
N ASP A 601 -6.04 -16.94 -48.31
CA ASP A 601 -6.95 -16.86 -49.47
C ASP A 601 -8.17 -17.81 -49.35
N PRO A 602 -8.97 -17.65 -48.27
CA PRO A 602 -10.10 -18.54 -48.03
C PRO A 602 -11.13 -18.44 -49.17
N GLY A 603 -11.50 -19.59 -49.72
CA GLY A 603 -12.48 -19.68 -50.80
C GLY A 603 -13.88 -19.17 -50.41
N PRO A 604 -14.77 -18.93 -51.39
CA PRO A 604 -16.08 -18.30 -51.15
C PRO A 604 -17.01 -19.10 -50.22
N ASP A 605 -16.81 -20.41 -50.10
CA ASP A 605 -17.60 -21.28 -49.24
C ASP A 605 -17.04 -21.38 -47.80
N PHE A 606 -15.97 -20.65 -47.50
CA PHE A 606 -15.34 -20.63 -46.18
C PHE A 606 -16.28 -19.97 -45.16
N GLN A 607 -16.59 -20.66 -44.07
CA GLN A 607 -17.49 -20.17 -43.03
C GLN A 607 -16.74 -19.44 -41.91
N ILE A 608 -17.31 -18.32 -41.48
CA ILE A 608 -16.84 -17.50 -40.36
C ILE A 608 -17.43 -18.01 -39.04
N PHE A 609 -16.62 -18.08 -37.99
CA PHE A 609 -17.02 -18.50 -36.65
C PHE A 609 -16.64 -17.47 -35.58
N PRO A 610 -17.25 -17.53 -34.38
CA PRO A 610 -16.92 -16.65 -33.27
C PRO A 610 -15.43 -16.70 -32.93
N GLY A 611 -14.81 -15.53 -32.78
CA GLY A 611 -13.40 -15.41 -32.43
C GLY A 611 -12.43 -15.67 -33.59
N ASP A 612 -12.92 -15.96 -34.79
CA ASP A 612 -12.12 -15.86 -36.01
C ASP A 612 -11.51 -14.46 -36.10
N ARG A 613 -10.26 -14.39 -36.54
CA ARG A 613 -9.62 -13.14 -36.86
C ARG A 613 -9.47 -13.04 -38.36
N VAL A 614 -10.23 -12.13 -38.96
CA VAL A 614 -10.32 -11.93 -40.39
C VAL A 614 -9.38 -10.80 -40.76
N VAL A 615 -8.42 -11.08 -41.62
CA VAL A 615 -7.49 -10.08 -42.15
C VAL A 615 -8.08 -9.53 -43.43
N LEU A 616 -8.43 -8.25 -43.38
CA LEU A 616 -9.02 -7.50 -44.47
C LEU A 616 -7.97 -6.69 -45.21
N MET A 617 -8.14 -6.55 -46.51
CA MET A 617 -7.28 -5.79 -47.41
C MET A 617 -8.13 -4.84 -48.25
N GLY A 618 -7.83 -3.53 -48.21
CA GLY A 618 -8.58 -2.51 -48.94
C GLY A 618 -8.16 -1.07 -48.60
N PRO A 619 -8.87 -0.06 -49.14
CA PRO A 619 -8.71 1.35 -48.75
C PRO A 619 -9.08 1.56 -47.26
N GLU A 620 -8.37 2.46 -46.56
CA GLU A 620 -8.57 2.71 -45.11
C GLU A 620 -10.03 2.99 -44.73
N GLU A 621 -10.71 3.87 -45.48
CA GLU A 621 -12.10 4.25 -45.25
C GLU A 621 -13.06 3.05 -45.40
N ALA A 622 -12.78 2.15 -46.34
CA ALA A 622 -13.58 0.96 -46.59
C ALA A 622 -13.36 -0.13 -45.52
N LEU A 623 -12.20 -0.15 -44.86
CA LEU A 623 -11.89 -1.10 -43.79
C LEU A 623 -12.64 -0.79 -42.49
N GLU A 624 -12.96 0.48 -42.23
CA GLU A 624 -13.81 0.89 -41.10
C GLU A 624 -15.24 0.39 -41.25
N ASP A 625 -15.84 0.57 -42.44
CA ASP A 625 -17.19 0.10 -42.73
C ASP A 625 -17.28 -1.43 -42.70
N ALA A 626 -16.25 -2.12 -43.21
CA ALA A 626 -16.16 -3.58 -43.16
C ALA A 626 -16.07 -4.12 -41.73
N GLU A 627 -15.34 -3.44 -40.84
CA GLU A 627 -15.25 -3.82 -39.42
C GLU A 627 -16.59 -3.69 -38.69
N LEU A 628 -17.36 -2.64 -39.00
CA LEU A 628 -18.69 -2.41 -38.44
C LEU A 628 -19.66 -3.54 -38.84
N ILE A 629 -19.70 -3.89 -40.12
CA ILE A 629 -20.59 -4.94 -40.64
C ILE A 629 -20.20 -6.32 -40.08
N LEU A 630 -18.91 -6.63 -40.00
CA LEU A 630 -18.41 -7.91 -39.46
C LEU A 630 -18.66 -8.09 -37.96
N ASN A 631 -19.08 -7.05 -37.26
CA ASN A 631 -19.36 -7.07 -35.84
C ASN A 631 -20.73 -6.51 -35.48
N GLU A 632 -21.61 -6.31 -36.47
CA GLU A 632 -22.99 -5.93 -36.24
C GLU A 632 -23.69 -7.07 -35.46
N PRO A 633 -24.27 -6.78 -34.29
CA PRO A 633 -24.87 -7.81 -33.46
C PRO A 633 -26.14 -8.35 -34.09
N GLU A 634 -26.32 -9.67 -34.06
CA GLU A 634 -27.58 -10.30 -34.46
C GLU A 634 -28.69 -9.90 -33.46
N PRO A 635 -29.86 -9.40 -33.92
CA PRO A 635 -30.96 -9.09 -33.02
C PRO A 635 -31.39 -10.36 -32.26
N HIS A 636 -31.12 -10.38 -30.95
CA HIS A 636 -31.29 -11.55 -30.10
C HIS A 636 -32.74 -12.05 -30.08
N VAL A 637 -32.93 -13.30 -30.51
CA VAL A 637 -33.98 -14.16 -29.98
C VAL A 637 -33.43 -14.75 -28.68
N GLU A 638 -34.16 -14.60 -27.58
CA GLU A 638 -33.80 -15.16 -26.26
C GLU A 638 -33.72 -16.70 -26.34
N GLU A 639 -32.51 -17.24 -26.49
CA GLU A 639 -32.23 -18.65 -26.16
C GLU A 639 -31.35 -18.71 -24.89
N GLU A 640 -31.93 -19.22 -23.80
CA GLU A 640 -31.24 -19.50 -22.55
C GLU A 640 -30.09 -20.51 -22.78
N PHE A 641 -28.84 -20.11 -22.53
CA PHE A 641 -27.70 -21.02 -22.49
C PHE A 641 -27.79 -21.94 -21.26
N THR A 642 -28.48 -23.09 -21.38
CA THR A 642 -28.60 -24.11 -20.31
C THR A 642 -27.43 -25.11 -20.25
N ASN A 643 -26.51 -25.10 -21.23
CA ASN A 643 -25.49 -26.14 -21.39
C ASN A 643 -24.23 -25.94 -20.52
N HIS A 644 -24.34 -26.21 -19.22
CA HIS A 644 -23.20 -26.41 -18.32
C HIS A 644 -23.12 -27.87 -17.86
N PHE A 645 -21.91 -28.39 -17.67
CA PHE A 645 -21.72 -29.74 -17.13
C PHE A 645 -21.88 -29.76 -15.62
N VAL A 646 -22.64 -30.71 -15.10
CA VAL A 646 -22.82 -30.96 -13.67
C VAL A 646 -22.59 -32.43 -13.36
N LEU A 647 -22.12 -32.66 -12.13
CA LEU A 647 -21.97 -33.99 -11.55
C LEU A 647 -23.15 -34.22 -10.60
N ALA A 648 -23.78 -35.39 -10.67
CA ALA A 648 -24.84 -35.76 -9.75
C ALA A 648 -24.74 -37.23 -9.32
N GLU A 649 -25.21 -37.51 -8.12
CA GLU A 649 -25.48 -38.87 -7.65
C GLU A 649 -26.94 -39.23 -7.98
N VAL A 650 -27.16 -40.44 -8.52
CA VAL A 650 -28.50 -40.99 -8.85
C VAL A 650 -28.61 -42.43 -8.34
N ARG A 651 -29.61 -42.72 -7.51
CA ARG A 651 -29.85 -44.05 -6.95
C ARG A 651 -30.61 -44.98 -7.90
N VAL A 652 -30.27 -46.26 -7.86
CA VAL A 652 -30.92 -47.35 -8.60
C VAL A 652 -31.85 -48.09 -7.65
N GLY A 653 -33.14 -48.16 -7.96
CA GLY A 653 -34.16 -48.76 -7.11
C GLY A 653 -34.05 -50.29 -7.03
N GLU A 654 -34.64 -50.89 -6.00
CA GLU A 654 -34.64 -52.35 -5.83
C GLU A 654 -35.35 -53.11 -6.97
N THR A 655 -36.31 -52.46 -7.64
CA THR A 655 -37.04 -53.00 -8.80
C THR A 655 -36.61 -52.35 -10.12
N SER A 656 -35.43 -51.73 -10.17
CA SER A 656 -34.97 -51.01 -11.37
C SER A 656 -34.82 -51.94 -12.57
N PRO A 657 -35.35 -51.58 -13.75
CA PRO A 657 -35.10 -52.33 -14.98
C PRO A 657 -33.62 -52.27 -15.43
N LEU A 658 -32.81 -51.40 -14.83
CA LEU A 658 -31.38 -51.27 -15.09
C LEU A 658 -30.54 -52.29 -14.29
N SER A 659 -31.12 -52.87 -13.24
CA SER A 659 -30.43 -53.85 -12.39
C SER A 659 -30.11 -55.13 -13.17
N GLY A 660 -28.91 -55.67 -12.98
CA GLY A 660 -28.42 -56.90 -13.61
C GLY A 660 -27.85 -56.73 -15.03
N HIS A 661 -27.94 -55.53 -15.62
CA HIS A 661 -27.44 -55.25 -16.97
C HIS A 661 -26.12 -54.44 -16.94
N THR A 662 -25.30 -54.62 -17.96
CA THR A 662 -24.05 -53.85 -18.14
C THR A 662 -24.30 -52.46 -18.71
N LEU A 663 -23.40 -51.51 -18.42
CA LEU A 663 -23.46 -50.17 -19.01
C LEU A 663 -23.43 -50.18 -20.55
N ALA A 664 -22.75 -51.16 -21.15
CA ALA A 664 -22.74 -51.37 -22.60
C ALA A 664 -24.11 -51.81 -23.14
N GLU A 665 -24.77 -52.79 -22.51
CA GLU A 665 -26.09 -53.28 -22.91
C GLU A 665 -27.19 -52.21 -22.76
N LEU A 666 -27.07 -51.39 -21.72
CA LEU A 666 -28.03 -50.32 -21.45
C LEU A 666 -27.86 -49.10 -22.37
N HIS A 667 -26.76 -49.04 -23.14
CA HIS A 667 -26.40 -47.89 -23.97
C HIS A 667 -26.52 -46.56 -23.18
N PHE A 668 -26.11 -46.59 -21.91
CA PHE A 668 -26.55 -45.61 -20.90
C PHE A 668 -26.32 -44.15 -21.33
N ARG A 669 -25.15 -43.86 -21.91
CA ARG A 669 -24.80 -42.52 -22.42
C ARG A 669 -25.65 -42.09 -23.62
N GLN A 670 -25.97 -43.01 -24.53
CA GLN A 670 -26.81 -42.72 -25.69
C GLN A 670 -28.27 -42.53 -25.29
N LYS A 671 -28.74 -43.28 -24.30
CA LYS A 671 -30.12 -43.23 -23.81
C LYS A 671 -30.41 -42.00 -22.95
N HIS A 672 -29.50 -41.63 -22.06
CA HIS A 672 -29.72 -40.58 -21.06
C HIS A 672 -28.86 -39.31 -21.27
N GLY A 673 -27.95 -39.30 -22.24
CA GLY A 673 -27.10 -38.13 -22.53
C GLY A 673 -26.05 -37.82 -21.44
N VAL A 674 -25.88 -38.71 -20.45
CA VAL A 674 -24.94 -38.55 -19.32
C VAL A 674 -23.97 -39.73 -19.23
N THR A 675 -22.78 -39.51 -18.69
CA THR A 675 -21.73 -40.54 -18.55
C THR A 675 -21.59 -40.95 -17.09
N VAL A 676 -21.61 -42.26 -16.80
CA VAL A 676 -21.33 -42.80 -15.46
C VAL A 676 -19.82 -42.79 -15.22
N VAL A 677 -19.38 -42.07 -14.19
CA VAL A 677 -17.95 -41.93 -13.82
C VAL A 677 -17.59 -42.68 -12.54
N GLY A 678 -18.57 -43.15 -11.79
CA GLY A 678 -18.37 -43.98 -10.60
C GLY A 678 -19.65 -44.67 -10.14
N ILE A 679 -19.51 -45.75 -9.37
CA ILE A 679 -20.64 -46.46 -8.75
C ILE A 679 -20.32 -46.66 -7.28
N ARG A 680 -21.23 -46.28 -6.38
CA ARG A 680 -21.15 -46.58 -4.95
C ARG A 680 -22.09 -47.74 -4.64
N ARG A 681 -21.54 -48.87 -4.21
CA ARG A 681 -22.27 -50.12 -3.93
C ARG A 681 -21.89 -50.60 -2.53
N ASN A 682 -22.87 -50.79 -1.65
CA ASN A 682 -22.66 -51.33 -0.30
C ASN A 682 -21.53 -50.65 0.50
N GLY A 683 -21.30 -49.35 0.28
CA GLY A 683 -20.24 -48.57 0.93
C GLY A 683 -18.88 -48.57 0.22
N GLU A 684 -18.68 -49.35 -0.85
CA GLU A 684 -17.48 -49.33 -1.69
C GLU A 684 -17.66 -48.40 -2.90
N ASN A 685 -16.63 -47.61 -3.21
CA ASN A 685 -16.60 -46.72 -4.38
C ASN A 685 -15.82 -47.39 -5.52
N ILE A 686 -16.54 -47.74 -6.59
CA ILE A 686 -15.96 -48.24 -7.84
C ILE A 686 -15.68 -47.02 -8.73
N THR A 687 -14.41 -46.67 -8.88
CA THR A 687 -13.96 -45.47 -9.62
C THR A 687 -13.46 -45.77 -11.03
N THR A 688 -13.19 -47.03 -11.36
CA THR A 688 -12.86 -47.49 -12.71
C THR A 688 -14.06 -48.16 -13.33
N ILE A 689 -14.77 -47.43 -14.18
CA ILE A 689 -15.99 -47.92 -14.84
C ILE A 689 -15.63 -48.47 -16.22
N THR A 690 -15.86 -49.76 -16.43
CA THR A 690 -15.70 -50.43 -17.72
C THR A 690 -17.06 -50.64 -18.40
N PRO A 691 -17.10 -50.80 -19.74
CA PRO A 691 -18.36 -51.08 -20.45
C PRO A 691 -19.07 -52.36 -19.98
N SER A 692 -18.33 -53.33 -19.46
CA SER A 692 -18.85 -54.58 -18.90
C SER A 692 -19.31 -54.46 -17.44
N GLN A 693 -19.20 -53.29 -16.82
CA GLN A 693 -19.63 -53.07 -15.44
C GLN A 693 -21.14 -53.19 -15.35
N GLN A 694 -21.63 -54.09 -14.51
CA GLN A 694 -23.06 -54.28 -14.25
C GLN A 694 -23.57 -53.31 -13.19
N ILE A 695 -24.75 -52.74 -13.43
CA ILE A 695 -25.51 -51.97 -12.44
C ILE A 695 -26.35 -52.95 -11.60
N MET A 696 -26.37 -52.76 -10.28
CA MET A 696 -27.12 -53.58 -9.34
C MET A 696 -28.16 -52.74 -8.60
N ALA A 697 -29.23 -53.39 -8.15
CA ALA A 697 -30.21 -52.79 -7.26
C ALA A 697 -29.53 -52.25 -5.99
N GLY A 698 -29.84 -51.00 -5.63
CA GLY A 698 -29.21 -50.31 -4.50
C GLY A 698 -27.91 -49.56 -4.83
N ASP A 699 -27.43 -49.61 -6.07
CA ASP A 699 -26.29 -48.80 -6.52
C ASP A 699 -26.61 -47.30 -6.49
N CYS A 700 -25.60 -46.48 -6.21
CA CYS A 700 -25.64 -45.04 -6.43
C CYS A 700 -24.65 -44.67 -7.53
N LEU A 701 -25.17 -44.30 -8.70
CA LEU A 701 -24.38 -43.93 -9.87
C LEU A 701 -23.93 -42.47 -9.75
N ILE A 702 -22.64 -42.21 -9.95
CA ILE A 702 -22.10 -40.86 -10.09
C ILE A 702 -22.05 -40.56 -11.59
N VAL A 703 -22.83 -39.59 -12.04
CA VAL A 703 -22.98 -39.25 -13.47
C VAL A 703 -22.51 -37.83 -13.75
N VAL A 704 -21.96 -37.61 -14.94
CA VAL A 704 -21.58 -36.30 -15.47
C VAL A 704 -22.20 -36.06 -16.84
N GLY A 705 -22.76 -34.87 -17.06
CA GLY A 705 -23.39 -34.48 -18.32
C GLY A 705 -23.93 -33.06 -18.28
N PHE A 706 -24.60 -32.63 -19.35
CA PHE A 706 -25.27 -31.32 -19.38
C PHE A 706 -26.39 -31.25 -18.34
N ALA A 707 -26.59 -30.09 -17.72
CA ALA A 707 -27.42 -29.94 -16.54
C ALA A 707 -28.89 -30.31 -16.72
N ASP A 708 -29.45 -29.98 -17.87
CA ASP A 708 -30.76 -30.40 -18.33
C ASP A 708 -30.89 -31.93 -18.38
N ARG A 709 -29.92 -32.63 -18.98
CA ARG A 709 -29.89 -34.11 -19.05
C ARG A 709 -29.67 -34.78 -17.69
N VAL A 710 -28.80 -34.21 -16.87
CA VAL A 710 -28.56 -34.70 -15.50
C VAL A 710 -29.81 -34.50 -14.64
N LYS A 711 -30.52 -33.38 -14.80
CA LYS A 711 -31.78 -33.09 -14.11
C LYS A 711 -32.91 -34.01 -14.58
N GLU A 712 -33.03 -34.27 -15.88
CA GLU A 712 -33.97 -35.27 -16.44
C GLU A 712 -33.75 -36.65 -15.84
N LEU A 713 -32.49 -37.10 -15.76
CA LEU A 713 -32.17 -38.39 -15.17
C LEU A 713 -32.46 -38.42 -13.66
N LYS A 714 -32.17 -37.33 -12.95
CA LYS A 714 -32.42 -37.23 -11.49
C LYS A 714 -33.91 -37.17 -11.14
N MET A 715 -34.76 -36.68 -12.04
CA MET A 715 -36.23 -36.75 -11.87
C MET A 715 -36.77 -38.19 -11.99
N GLN A 716 -35.97 -39.13 -12.51
CA GLN A 716 -36.33 -40.54 -12.59
C GLN A 716 -35.78 -41.34 -11.39
N GLU A 717 -35.25 -40.67 -10.35
CA GLU A 717 -34.70 -41.32 -9.17
C GLU A 717 -35.80 -41.81 -8.19
N PRO A 718 -35.73 -43.05 -7.66
CA PRO A 718 -34.75 -44.08 -8.00
C PRO A 718 -35.02 -44.68 -9.40
N LEU A 719 -33.95 -44.83 -10.18
CA LEU A 719 -33.98 -45.39 -11.54
C LEU A 719 -34.46 -46.83 -11.57
#